data_AF-A0A8T3UAF6-F1
#
_entry.id   AF-A0A8T3UAF6-F1
#
_cell.length_a   1.000
_cell.length_b   1.000
_cell.length_c   1.000
_cell.angle_alpha   90.00
_cell.angle_beta   90.00
_cell.angle_gamma   90.00
#
_symmetry.space_group_name_H-M   'P 1'
#
loop_
_entity.id
_entity.type
_entity.pdbx_description
1 polymer ?
#
loop_
_entity_poly.entity_id
_entity_poly.type
_entity_poly.pdbx_seq_one_letter_code
_entity_poly.pdbx_strand_id
1 'polypeptide(L)'
;MIKKEDIKNKLKYIGLDLDNIPEELINFNSIEFKPSKIIDEIDSKIYRYIPISKIEILLTPHSNGEKFSVKYKDAVSLNSFLKEDGEKEEEIKNYLTFLNMLNNFSEKKIEEIENMQNIFIKKEPFNVSYKESVFWNIYYSEKVDRYFMLVCTDESDFSNFFYILKKKLEYLKKKEKAEKNDKEVKEIGYIYTNIKHLPYTEKYLNKEEMLLLENNLWYFTKHWPVTYEFIDKNGELKLVVTGIINIYDDLKSEYRIVINSKEEGVKISNLVKALFTLETETEKYLSFYANISSSCALNFYSNKGFKRNDQENANLEYKDLTEFLFLEYDKLFSEYIMYVEENNIKKLRQEILVHERKAKEERLLELQNEITLFSEARKSLFGKFRYFLKKNPLDRIEETEKAKKEEELKKIKEKQQEETDIDKKKNENEEYKKFVLKEPYCTIEEYLILYKEYDKVRKNLKNNMIDINTLKLAIKNIDKKIENSRVFLNEVGENKKNLFGFFKYTNSSHISALAEGEIEKIEEYELKKESIFDINLDFDIFGEKQDKKIREELTKEELETLYLTTEGMLKYINMIKTEEVDIDILINYLKELKNEYEISNIDSENYDIFGSITNTEKIRYIKDKSFRETDRNKFKSLKFNKDITLEEFYDKLKVLNSALEEAVKKITAGTKMNVYRLGSWSSDLKIKKFDIYNIDINDELRHMNSEDVSSNLFKLRLNENVNMLPYTNIAFYNNNNKTLPCGMDISSQCIIDMSKHLYIPIKEEKRHITVFKDKEKTKYKANTINIKEFAVDKK
;
A
#
# COMPACT_ATOMS: atom_id res chain seq x y z
N MET A 1 43.20 -16.36 -29.40
CA MET A 1 43.29 -17.45 -30.41
C MET A 1 42.01 -18.25 -30.32
N ILE A 2 41.15 -18.17 -31.34
CA ILE A 2 39.89 -18.90 -31.38
C ILE A 2 40.21 -20.37 -31.68
N LYS A 3 39.76 -21.31 -30.85
CA LYS A 3 39.95 -22.73 -31.14
C LYS A 3 38.94 -23.12 -32.22
N LYS A 4 39.42 -23.56 -33.39
CA LYS A 4 38.56 -24.03 -34.50
C LYS A 4 37.52 -25.08 -34.07
N GLU A 5 37.85 -25.89 -33.06
CA GLU A 5 36.95 -26.91 -32.53
C GLU A 5 35.73 -26.31 -31.82
N ASP A 6 35.90 -25.20 -31.11
CA ASP A 6 34.81 -24.54 -30.36
C ASP A 6 33.79 -23.91 -31.33
N ILE A 7 34.25 -23.32 -32.44
CA ILE A 7 33.36 -22.80 -33.50
C ILE A 7 32.53 -23.93 -34.11
N LYS A 8 33.15 -25.07 -34.45
CA LYS A 8 32.44 -26.22 -35.06
C LYS A 8 31.35 -26.76 -34.13
N ASN A 9 31.65 -26.90 -32.84
CA ASN A 9 30.69 -27.37 -31.85
C ASN A 9 29.49 -26.41 -31.75
N LYS A 10 29.74 -25.10 -31.76
CA LYS A 10 28.68 -24.08 -31.71
C LYS A 10 27.83 -24.02 -32.97
N LEU A 11 28.43 -24.15 -34.16
CA LEU A 11 27.69 -24.27 -35.44
C LEU A 11 26.79 -25.50 -35.44
N LYS A 12 27.31 -26.63 -34.94
CA LYS A 12 26.54 -27.88 -34.78
C LYS A 12 25.39 -27.70 -33.79
N TYR A 13 25.61 -26.99 -32.68
CA TYR A 13 24.58 -26.70 -31.68
C TYR A 13 23.41 -25.90 -32.25
N ILE A 14 23.68 -24.84 -33.02
CA ILE A 14 22.62 -24.06 -33.70
C ILE A 14 22.05 -24.76 -34.94
N GLY A 15 22.75 -25.79 -35.43
CA GLY A 15 22.36 -26.58 -36.59
C GLY A 15 22.62 -25.90 -37.93
N LEU A 16 23.56 -24.96 -37.99
CA LEU A 16 23.98 -24.25 -39.21
C LEU A 16 25.16 -24.98 -39.85
N ASP A 17 25.04 -25.26 -41.14
CA ASP A 17 26.14 -25.73 -41.98
C ASP A 17 26.56 -24.58 -42.91
N LEU A 18 27.79 -24.09 -42.76
CA LEU A 18 28.29 -22.98 -43.57
C LEU A 18 28.60 -23.41 -45.01
N ASP A 19 28.86 -24.71 -45.23
CA ASP A 19 29.09 -25.26 -46.57
C ASP A 19 27.78 -25.51 -47.32
N ASN A 20 26.65 -25.59 -46.60
CA ASN A 20 25.32 -25.86 -47.16
C ASN A 20 24.23 -25.02 -46.48
N ILE A 21 24.23 -23.71 -46.76
CA ILE A 21 23.29 -22.76 -46.19
C ILE A 21 21.92 -22.88 -46.91
N PRO A 22 20.80 -23.03 -46.19
CA PRO A 22 19.47 -23.08 -46.79
C PRO A 22 19.14 -21.85 -47.65
N GLU A 23 18.51 -22.07 -48.81
CA GLU A 23 18.18 -21.00 -49.77
C GLU A 23 17.32 -19.89 -49.14
N GLU A 24 16.39 -20.19 -48.23
CA GLU A 24 15.59 -19.17 -47.55
C GLU A 24 16.37 -18.29 -46.56
N LEU A 25 17.60 -18.65 -46.17
CA LEU A 25 18.51 -17.75 -45.44
C LEU A 25 19.35 -16.88 -46.40
N ILE A 26 19.53 -17.33 -47.64
CA ILE A 26 20.25 -16.60 -48.70
C ILE A 26 19.30 -15.58 -49.36
N ASN A 27 18.06 -16.01 -49.66
CA ASN A 27 17.03 -15.24 -50.33
C ASN A 27 16.34 -14.28 -49.36
N PHE A 28 16.95 -13.11 -49.17
CA PHE A 28 16.41 -12.05 -48.33
C PHE A 28 15.20 -11.38 -48.99
N ASN A 29 14.08 -11.33 -48.27
CA ASN A 29 12.92 -10.56 -48.69
C ASN A 29 13.13 -9.11 -48.27
N SER A 30 13.22 -8.20 -49.25
CA SER A 30 13.39 -6.77 -48.98
C SER A 30 12.31 -6.27 -48.02
N ILE A 31 12.74 -5.59 -46.96
CA ILE A 31 11.84 -5.01 -45.96
C ILE A 31 11.76 -3.53 -46.24
N GLU A 32 10.54 -3.04 -46.49
CA GLU A 32 10.26 -1.61 -46.49
C GLU A 32 9.68 -1.18 -45.14
N PHE A 33 10.54 -0.79 -44.20
CA PHE A 33 10.10 -0.30 -42.91
C PHE A 33 10.24 1.22 -42.80
N LYS A 34 9.18 1.89 -42.36
CA LYS A 34 9.23 3.30 -41.94
C LYS A 34 8.90 3.35 -40.45
N PRO A 35 9.85 3.72 -39.57
CA PRO A 35 9.57 3.81 -38.15
C PRO A 35 8.51 4.88 -37.87
N SER A 36 7.58 4.58 -36.95
CA SER A 36 6.69 5.59 -36.42
C SER A 36 7.50 6.63 -35.65
N LYS A 37 7.30 7.92 -35.95
CA LYS A 37 8.05 9.04 -35.32
C LYS A 37 7.70 9.28 -33.84
N ILE A 38 6.73 8.55 -33.28
CA ILE A 38 6.00 8.93 -32.05
C ILE A 38 6.31 8.00 -30.85
N ILE A 39 7.15 6.96 -31.01
CA ILE A 39 7.31 5.92 -29.99
C ILE A 39 8.77 5.80 -29.54
N ASP A 40 9.01 6.02 -28.24
CA ASP A 40 10.31 5.77 -27.60
C ASP A 40 10.71 4.28 -27.66
N GLU A 41 12.00 3.98 -27.79
CA GLU A 41 12.54 2.62 -28.03
C GLU A 41 12.26 1.63 -26.88
N ILE A 42 11.89 2.12 -25.70
CA ILE A 42 11.87 1.34 -24.45
C ILE A 42 10.48 0.75 -24.15
N ASP A 43 9.38 1.41 -24.54
CA ASP A 43 8.01 1.07 -24.11
C ASP A 43 7.19 0.29 -25.16
N SER A 44 7.61 -0.92 -25.52
CA SER A 44 6.75 -1.79 -26.34
C SER A 44 5.52 -2.25 -25.58
N LYS A 45 4.34 -1.89 -26.08
CA LYS A 45 3.05 -2.28 -25.50
C LYS A 45 2.32 -3.39 -26.27
N ILE A 46 2.90 -3.86 -27.38
CA ILE A 46 2.30 -4.88 -28.25
C ILE A 46 3.09 -6.18 -28.15
N TYR A 47 2.44 -7.27 -27.76
CA TYR A 47 3.01 -8.61 -27.65
C TYR A 47 2.23 -9.59 -28.52
N ARG A 48 2.94 -10.48 -29.22
CA ARG A 48 2.32 -11.42 -30.15
C ARG A 48 3.05 -12.75 -30.17
N TYR A 49 2.35 -13.80 -30.59
CA TYR A 49 3.02 -15.00 -31.11
C TYR A 49 3.40 -14.77 -32.57
N ILE A 50 4.70 -14.74 -32.85
CA ILE A 50 5.25 -14.44 -34.16
C ILE A 50 5.68 -15.73 -34.85
N PRO A 51 5.19 -16.02 -36.07
CA PRO A 51 5.70 -17.12 -36.85
C PRO A 51 7.18 -16.93 -37.19
N ILE A 52 8.05 -17.86 -36.82
CA ILE A 52 9.50 -17.89 -37.11
C ILE A 52 9.77 -17.79 -38.62
N SER A 53 8.87 -18.34 -39.44
CA SER A 53 8.93 -18.27 -40.89
C SER A 53 8.72 -16.87 -41.46
N LYS A 54 8.11 -15.96 -40.69
CA LYS A 54 7.89 -14.55 -41.06
C LYS A 54 8.98 -13.62 -40.54
N ILE A 55 9.98 -14.13 -39.80
CA ILE A 55 11.05 -13.32 -39.22
C ILE A 55 12.27 -13.31 -40.14
N GLU A 56 12.64 -12.14 -40.61
CA GLU A 56 13.94 -11.89 -41.25
C GLU A 56 14.98 -11.40 -40.24
N ILE A 57 16.26 -11.55 -40.58
CA ILE A 57 17.37 -11.16 -39.71
C ILE A 57 18.22 -10.13 -40.44
N LEU A 58 18.34 -8.97 -39.82
CA LEU A 58 19.20 -7.88 -40.24
C LEU A 58 20.27 -7.65 -39.19
N LEU A 59 21.48 -7.31 -39.62
CA LEU A 59 22.60 -6.98 -38.75
C LEU A 59 23.09 -5.58 -39.06
N THR A 60 23.48 -4.85 -38.02
CA THR A 60 23.93 -3.47 -38.11
C THR A 60 25.19 -3.26 -37.27
N PRO A 61 26.17 -2.47 -37.75
CA PRO A 61 27.43 -2.23 -37.03
C PRO A 61 27.29 -1.37 -35.77
N HIS A 62 26.09 -0.84 -35.53
CA HIS A 62 25.77 0.10 -34.45
C HIS A 62 25.44 -0.61 -33.14
N SER A 63 25.45 0.15 -32.04
CA SER A 63 25.04 -0.33 -30.70
C SER A 63 23.52 -0.19 -30.48
N ASN A 64 22.97 -0.91 -29.50
CA ASN A 64 21.53 -0.85 -29.17
C ASN A 64 21.07 0.56 -28.76
N GLY A 65 21.92 1.36 -28.14
CA GLY A 65 21.59 2.71 -27.66
C GLY A 65 21.47 3.77 -28.76
N GLU A 66 21.89 3.46 -29.99
CA GLU A 66 21.80 4.39 -31.11
C GLU A 66 20.40 4.48 -31.69
N LYS A 67 20.09 5.61 -32.33
CA LYS A 67 18.76 5.86 -32.93
C LYS A 67 18.43 4.79 -33.96
N PHE A 68 17.24 4.20 -33.87
CA PHE A 68 16.73 3.22 -34.82
C PHE A 68 16.95 3.60 -36.30
N SER A 69 16.73 4.86 -36.68
CA SER A 69 16.90 5.29 -38.08
C SER A 69 18.34 5.14 -38.59
N VAL A 70 19.34 5.24 -37.71
CA VAL A 70 20.76 5.02 -38.04
C VAL A 70 21.01 3.51 -38.14
N LYS A 71 20.61 2.78 -37.10
CA LYS A 71 20.72 1.31 -37.04
C LYS A 71 20.15 0.63 -38.29
N TYR A 72 18.94 1.02 -38.69
CA TYR A 72 18.23 0.42 -39.83
C TYR A 72 18.81 0.83 -41.19
N LYS A 73 19.34 2.06 -41.33
CA LYS A 73 19.92 2.53 -42.60
C LYS A 73 21.14 1.72 -43.00
N ASP A 74 21.98 1.39 -42.03
CA ASP A 74 23.23 0.64 -42.24
C ASP A 74 23.04 -0.86 -41.98
N ALA A 75 21.78 -1.31 -41.82
CA ALA A 75 21.47 -2.71 -41.62
C ALA A 75 21.56 -3.49 -42.93
N VAL A 76 22.21 -4.65 -42.89
CA VAL A 76 22.29 -5.57 -44.04
C VAL A 76 21.80 -6.96 -43.64
N SER A 77 21.40 -7.75 -44.63
CA SER A 77 20.84 -9.08 -44.39
C SER A 77 21.88 -10.06 -43.83
N LEU A 78 21.42 -11.04 -43.04
CA LEU A 78 22.27 -12.11 -42.51
C LEU A 78 23.10 -12.83 -43.57
N ASN A 79 22.58 -12.99 -44.79
CA ASN A 79 23.33 -13.58 -45.92
C ASN A 79 24.71 -12.91 -46.12
N SER A 80 24.79 -11.58 -45.95
CA SER A 80 26.04 -10.83 -46.11
C SER A 80 27.13 -11.17 -45.08
N PHE A 81 26.76 -11.84 -43.98
CA PHE A 81 27.63 -12.26 -42.89
C PHE A 81 28.00 -13.75 -42.94
N LEU A 82 27.36 -14.55 -43.81
CA LEU A 82 27.57 -16.00 -43.88
C LEU A 82 28.48 -16.44 -45.04
N LYS A 83 28.99 -15.50 -45.85
CA LYS A 83 29.85 -15.79 -47.00
C LYS A 83 31.33 -15.87 -46.60
N GLU A 84 31.90 -17.07 -46.64
CA GLU A 84 33.32 -17.32 -46.35
C GLU A 84 34.24 -16.85 -47.49
N ASP A 85 33.81 -17.01 -48.74
CA ASP A 85 34.59 -16.69 -49.96
C ASP A 85 34.42 -15.24 -50.46
N GLY A 86 34.23 -14.29 -49.54
CA GLY A 86 34.08 -12.89 -49.91
C GLY A 86 35.33 -12.33 -50.62
N GLU A 87 35.18 -11.81 -51.84
CA GLU A 87 36.29 -11.20 -52.59
C GLU A 87 36.58 -9.76 -52.12
N LYS A 88 35.62 -9.13 -51.42
CA LYS A 88 35.71 -7.75 -50.93
C LYS A 88 36.04 -7.71 -49.44
N GLU A 89 36.86 -6.73 -49.04
CA GLU A 89 37.27 -6.50 -47.65
C GLU A 89 36.09 -6.42 -46.67
N GLU A 90 34.98 -5.83 -47.11
CA GLU A 90 33.75 -5.71 -46.32
C GLU A 90 33.05 -7.05 -46.06
N GLU A 91 33.05 -7.97 -47.04
CA GLU A 91 32.46 -9.30 -46.90
C GLU A 91 33.28 -10.15 -45.92
N ILE A 92 34.61 -10.08 -46.02
CA ILE A 92 35.53 -10.74 -45.07
C ILE A 92 35.31 -10.21 -43.66
N LYS A 93 35.17 -8.89 -43.49
CA LYS A 93 34.91 -8.25 -42.19
C LYS A 93 33.57 -8.71 -41.59
N ASN A 94 32.52 -8.81 -42.40
CA ASN A 94 31.21 -9.30 -41.95
C ASN A 94 31.29 -10.75 -41.49
N TYR A 95 31.94 -11.63 -42.28
CA TYR A 95 32.14 -13.03 -41.89
C TYR A 95 32.91 -13.17 -40.57
N LEU A 96 34.01 -12.43 -40.40
CA LEU A 96 34.76 -12.39 -39.14
C LEU A 96 33.92 -11.89 -37.96
N THR A 97 33.04 -10.92 -38.19
CA THR A 97 32.10 -10.43 -37.18
C THR A 97 31.12 -11.53 -36.76
N PHE A 98 30.60 -12.31 -37.70
CA PHE A 98 29.77 -13.47 -37.40
C PHE A 98 30.48 -14.52 -36.55
N LEU A 99 31.73 -14.87 -36.88
CA LEU A 99 32.52 -15.80 -36.09
C LEU A 99 32.79 -15.29 -34.67
N ASN A 100 33.02 -13.98 -34.49
CA ASN A 100 33.16 -13.37 -33.19
C ASN A 100 31.87 -13.45 -32.37
N MET A 101 30.71 -13.15 -32.97
CA MET A 101 29.40 -13.31 -32.32
C MET A 101 29.17 -14.77 -31.90
N LEU A 102 29.49 -15.71 -32.78
CA LEU A 102 29.39 -17.14 -32.49
C LEU A 102 30.27 -17.53 -31.30
N ASN A 103 31.50 -17.02 -31.24
CA ASN A 103 32.40 -17.27 -30.13
C ASN A 103 31.86 -16.73 -28.78
N ASN A 104 31.10 -15.64 -28.81
CA ASN A 104 30.69 -14.92 -27.60
C ASN A 104 29.34 -15.38 -27.00
N PHE A 105 28.49 -16.13 -27.71
CA PHE A 105 27.22 -16.57 -27.13
C PHE A 105 27.37 -17.73 -26.12
N SER A 106 26.41 -17.84 -25.19
CA SER A 106 26.32 -18.91 -24.20
C SER A 106 25.21 -19.91 -24.55
N GLU A 107 25.56 -21.19 -24.69
CA GLU A 107 24.60 -22.28 -24.91
C GLU A 107 23.58 -22.37 -23.76
N LYS A 108 24.05 -22.24 -22.51
CA LYS A 108 23.19 -22.21 -21.30
C LYS A 108 22.13 -21.12 -21.38
N LYS A 109 22.49 -19.90 -21.79
CA LYS A 109 21.51 -18.80 -21.98
C LYS A 109 20.50 -19.11 -23.08
N ILE A 110 20.92 -19.76 -24.18
CA ILE A 110 20.00 -20.17 -25.24
C ILE A 110 19.02 -21.23 -24.73
N GLU A 111 19.49 -22.19 -23.91
CA GLU A 111 18.62 -23.18 -23.27
C GLU A 111 17.62 -22.53 -22.29
N GLU A 112 18.05 -21.52 -21.52
CA GLU A 112 17.16 -20.73 -20.66
C GLU A 112 16.07 -20.01 -21.48
N ILE A 113 16.45 -19.36 -22.59
CA ILE A 113 15.50 -18.74 -23.53
C ILE A 113 14.55 -19.79 -24.12
N GLU A 114 15.06 -20.95 -24.53
CA GLU A 114 14.28 -22.03 -25.12
C GLU A 114 13.24 -22.58 -24.12
N ASN A 115 13.64 -22.79 -22.87
CA ASN A 115 12.74 -23.22 -21.80
C ASN A 115 11.64 -22.19 -21.52
N MET A 116 12.00 -20.91 -21.44
CA MET A 116 11.06 -19.80 -21.25
C MET A 116 10.05 -19.72 -22.41
N GLN A 117 10.52 -19.75 -23.66
CA GLN A 117 9.65 -19.70 -24.84
C GLN A 117 8.73 -20.93 -24.93
N ASN A 118 9.22 -22.12 -24.58
CA ASN A 118 8.39 -23.32 -24.51
C ASN A 118 7.26 -23.21 -23.47
N ILE A 119 7.48 -22.46 -22.38
CA ILE A 119 6.45 -22.13 -21.40
C ILE A 119 5.45 -21.13 -22.01
N PHE A 120 5.94 -20.02 -22.58
CA PHE A 120 5.08 -18.98 -23.18
C PHE A 120 4.24 -19.48 -24.34
N ILE A 121 4.77 -20.37 -25.19
CA ILE A 121 4.01 -20.99 -26.29
C ILE A 121 2.78 -21.74 -25.76
N LYS A 122 2.83 -22.29 -24.54
CA LYS A 122 1.67 -22.96 -23.95
C LYS A 122 0.66 -21.96 -23.40
N LYS A 123 1.14 -20.88 -22.77
CA LYS A 123 0.32 -19.84 -22.17
C LYS A 123 1.13 -18.56 -21.96
N GLU A 124 0.56 -17.42 -22.28
CA GLU A 124 1.21 -16.13 -22.08
C GLU A 124 1.42 -15.82 -20.58
N PRO A 125 2.48 -15.09 -20.22
CA PRO A 125 2.71 -14.65 -18.85
C PRO A 125 1.59 -13.73 -18.36
N PHE A 126 1.31 -13.75 -17.06
CA PHE A 126 0.26 -12.94 -16.43
C PHE A 126 0.38 -11.45 -16.76
N ASN A 127 1.60 -10.92 -16.76
CA ASN A 127 1.87 -9.51 -17.03
C ASN A 127 1.98 -9.17 -18.52
N VAL A 128 1.84 -10.15 -19.41
CA VAL A 128 2.12 -10.07 -20.87
C VAL A 128 3.60 -9.74 -21.16
N SER A 129 4.11 -8.67 -20.59
CA SER A 129 5.53 -8.33 -20.53
C SER A 129 6.35 -9.28 -19.67
N TYR A 130 7.63 -9.40 -20.03
CA TYR A 130 8.67 -10.12 -19.30
C TYR A 130 10.02 -9.38 -19.46
N LYS A 131 10.93 -9.55 -18.50
CA LYS A 131 12.14 -8.72 -18.36
C LYS A 131 13.06 -8.83 -19.58
N GLU A 132 13.23 -10.03 -20.12
CA GLU A 132 14.11 -10.34 -21.24
C GLU A 132 13.52 -9.92 -22.59
N SER A 133 12.27 -9.42 -22.64
CA SER A 133 11.63 -8.96 -23.87
C SER A 133 12.37 -7.79 -24.53
N VAL A 134 13.14 -7.01 -23.75
CA VAL A 134 13.92 -5.88 -24.27
C VAL A 134 15.01 -6.29 -25.27
N PHE A 135 15.50 -7.53 -25.23
CA PHE A 135 16.64 -8.00 -26.03
C PHE A 135 16.27 -8.54 -27.42
N TRP A 136 14.98 -8.65 -27.76
CA TRP A 136 14.57 -9.27 -29.01
C TRP A 136 14.72 -8.36 -30.23
N ASN A 137 14.60 -7.03 -30.05
CA ASN A 137 14.71 -6.04 -31.15
C ASN A 137 13.94 -6.45 -32.42
N ILE A 138 12.71 -6.94 -32.26
CA ILE A 138 11.85 -7.36 -33.37
C ILE A 138 10.89 -6.24 -33.75
N TYR A 139 10.83 -5.95 -35.05
CA TYR A 139 9.98 -4.94 -35.65
C TYR A 139 9.01 -5.59 -36.64
N TYR A 140 7.87 -4.94 -36.91
CA TYR A 140 6.87 -5.42 -37.86
C TYR A 140 6.71 -4.45 -39.02
N SER A 141 6.82 -4.96 -40.24
CA SER A 141 6.63 -4.20 -41.47
C SER A 141 5.27 -4.53 -42.09
N GLU A 142 4.30 -3.65 -41.87
CA GLU A 142 2.92 -3.80 -42.35
C GLU A 142 2.84 -3.95 -43.88
N LYS A 143 3.66 -3.20 -44.63
CA LYS A 143 3.68 -3.22 -46.10
C LYS A 143 3.91 -4.59 -46.73
N VAL A 144 4.74 -5.42 -46.07
CA VAL A 144 5.14 -6.74 -46.58
C VAL A 144 4.63 -7.88 -45.69
N ASP A 145 3.86 -7.54 -44.64
CA ASP A 145 3.40 -8.48 -43.61
C ASP A 145 4.50 -9.41 -43.08
N ARG A 146 5.67 -8.83 -42.78
CA ARG A 146 6.82 -9.56 -42.23
C ARG A 146 7.42 -8.89 -41.00
N TYR A 147 8.11 -9.68 -40.22
CA TYR A 147 8.85 -9.25 -39.04
C TYR A 147 10.34 -9.26 -39.35
N PHE A 148 11.11 -8.45 -38.63
CA PHE A 148 12.56 -8.54 -38.68
C PHE A 148 13.19 -8.29 -37.33
N MET A 149 14.21 -9.09 -37.02
CA MET A 149 15.11 -8.87 -35.90
C MET A 149 16.27 -8.00 -36.37
N LEU A 150 16.54 -6.93 -35.62
CA LEU A 150 17.71 -6.08 -35.85
C LEU A 150 18.80 -6.42 -34.81
N VAL A 151 19.89 -7.01 -35.29
CA VAL A 151 21.01 -7.45 -34.46
C VAL A 151 22.12 -6.39 -34.52
N CYS A 152 22.37 -5.74 -33.39
CA CYS A 152 23.47 -4.80 -33.20
C CYS A 152 24.76 -5.58 -32.97
N THR A 153 25.76 -5.45 -33.84
CA THR A 153 26.99 -6.25 -33.76
C THR A 153 27.99 -5.73 -32.72
N ASP A 154 27.79 -4.52 -32.19
CA ASP A 154 28.61 -3.91 -31.12
C ASP A 154 28.18 -4.35 -29.70
N GLU A 155 27.37 -5.41 -29.61
CA GLU A 155 26.88 -5.95 -28.34
C GLU A 155 27.77 -7.10 -27.83
N SER A 156 27.65 -7.44 -26.55
CA SER A 156 28.40 -8.55 -25.95
C SER A 156 27.61 -9.87 -25.90
N ASP A 157 26.28 -9.82 -26.02
CA ASP A 157 25.41 -10.99 -25.90
C ASP A 157 24.54 -11.16 -27.15
N PHE A 158 24.64 -12.34 -27.77
CA PHE A 158 23.96 -12.70 -29.00
C PHE A 158 23.02 -13.89 -28.83
N SER A 159 22.71 -14.31 -27.59
CA SER A 159 21.91 -15.50 -27.32
C SER A 159 20.51 -15.44 -27.96
N ASN A 160 19.81 -14.29 -27.94
CA ASN A 160 18.50 -14.15 -28.60
C ASN A 160 18.59 -14.33 -30.12
N PHE A 161 19.63 -13.76 -30.75
CA PHE A 161 19.85 -13.91 -32.19
C PHE A 161 20.10 -15.37 -32.56
N PHE A 162 21.03 -16.04 -31.87
CA PHE A 162 21.33 -17.44 -32.15
C PHE A 162 20.16 -18.38 -31.82
N TYR A 163 19.33 -18.06 -30.83
CA TYR A 163 18.08 -18.77 -30.60
C TYR A 163 17.12 -18.66 -31.79
N ILE A 164 16.88 -17.45 -32.31
CA ILE A 164 16.04 -17.24 -33.51
C ILE A 164 16.60 -18.00 -34.72
N LEU A 165 17.92 -17.91 -34.94
CA LEU A 165 18.58 -18.57 -36.06
C LEU A 165 18.44 -20.10 -35.96
N LYS A 166 18.69 -20.67 -34.77
CA LYS A 166 18.48 -22.09 -34.47
C LYS A 166 17.04 -22.51 -34.77
N LYS A 167 16.03 -21.77 -34.29
CA LYS A 167 14.62 -22.07 -34.53
C LYS A 167 14.21 -21.94 -36.00
N LYS A 168 14.77 -20.97 -36.72
CA LYS A 168 14.56 -20.80 -38.17
C LYS A 168 15.13 -22.01 -38.93
N LEU A 169 16.33 -22.47 -38.60
CA LEU A 169 16.94 -23.67 -39.20
C LEU A 169 16.17 -24.96 -38.87
N GLU A 170 15.72 -25.13 -37.62
CA GLU A 170 14.86 -26.26 -37.22
C GLU A 170 13.55 -26.28 -38.01
N TYR A 171 12.93 -25.10 -38.22
CA TYR A 171 11.73 -24.96 -39.03
C TYR A 171 11.97 -25.36 -40.48
N LEU A 172 13.04 -24.90 -41.11
CA LEU A 172 13.38 -25.23 -42.50
C LEU A 172 13.63 -26.73 -42.68
N LYS A 173 14.44 -27.35 -41.80
CA LYS A 173 14.70 -28.81 -41.81
C LYS A 173 13.42 -29.64 -41.66
N LYS A 174 12.43 -29.15 -40.90
CA LYS A 174 11.15 -29.84 -40.74
C LYS A 174 10.20 -29.59 -41.91
N LYS A 175 10.20 -28.39 -42.49
CA LYS A 175 9.48 -28.07 -43.73
C LYS A 175 9.90 -28.99 -44.88
N GLU A 176 11.21 -29.17 -45.08
CA GLU A 176 11.77 -30.10 -46.07
C GLU A 176 11.34 -31.55 -45.83
N LYS A 177 11.23 -31.99 -44.56
CA LYS A 177 10.78 -33.34 -44.20
C LYS A 177 9.26 -33.53 -44.30
N ALA A 178 8.49 -32.45 -44.17
CA ALA A 178 7.05 -32.46 -43.99
C ALA A 178 6.23 -32.35 -45.28
N GLU A 179 6.85 -32.48 -46.46
CA GLU A 179 6.16 -32.64 -47.76
C GLU A 179 5.19 -33.85 -47.83
N LYS A 180 4.90 -34.52 -46.70
CA LYS A 180 3.91 -35.61 -46.56
C LYS A 180 2.83 -35.42 -45.47
N ASN A 181 2.85 -34.39 -44.59
CA ASN A 181 1.76 -34.15 -43.61
C ASN A 181 1.77 -32.72 -43.00
N ASP A 182 0.76 -31.90 -43.33
CA ASP A 182 0.64 -30.46 -42.99
C ASP A 182 0.40 -30.09 -41.50
N LYS A 183 0.04 -31.04 -40.64
CA LYS A 183 -0.38 -30.73 -39.26
C LYS A 183 0.79 -30.52 -38.27
N GLU A 184 1.93 -31.18 -38.44
CA GLU A 184 3.06 -31.08 -37.50
C GLU A 184 3.86 -29.78 -37.64
N VAL A 185 3.92 -29.16 -38.83
CA VAL A 185 4.74 -27.96 -39.11
C VAL A 185 4.24 -26.70 -38.37
N LYS A 186 2.94 -26.65 -38.01
CA LYS A 186 2.32 -25.47 -37.38
C LYS A 186 2.70 -25.26 -35.92
N GLU A 187 3.15 -26.29 -35.19
CA GLU A 187 3.44 -26.17 -33.74
C GLU A 187 4.86 -25.69 -33.41
N ILE A 188 5.81 -25.80 -34.34
CA ILE A 188 7.24 -25.50 -34.10
C ILE A 188 7.58 -24.03 -34.34
N GLY A 189 6.66 -23.29 -34.94
CA GLY A 189 7.01 -22.08 -35.65
C GLY A 189 6.74 -20.79 -34.91
N TYR A 190 6.51 -20.73 -33.60
CA TYR A 190 6.18 -19.45 -32.94
C TYR A 190 7.19 -19.06 -31.88
N ILE A 191 7.45 -17.76 -31.79
CA ILE A 191 8.07 -17.13 -30.62
C ILE A 191 7.05 -16.17 -29.99
N TYR A 192 7.13 -15.99 -28.69
CA TYR A 192 6.39 -14.98 -27.95
C TYR A 192 7.31 -13.82 -27.59
N THR A 193 7.05 -12.63 -28.11
CA THR A 193 7.82 -11.43 -27.74
C THR A 193 7.06 -10.15 -28.09
N ASN A 194 7.62 -9.02 -27.68
CA ASN A 194 7.12 -7.69 -28.01
C ASN A 194 7.50 -7.27 -29.43
N ILE A 195 6.72 -6.34 -29.98
CA ILE A 195 7.07 -5.64 -31.22
C ILE A 195 7.51 -4.21 -30.91
N LYS A 196 8.69 -3.84 -31.38
CA LYS A 196 9.27 -2.50 -31.22
C LYS A 196 8.64 -1.52 -32.21
N HIS A 197 8.41 -0.29 -31.77
CA HIS A 197 7.80 0.82 -32.52
C HIS A 197 6.43 0.53 -33.19
N LEU A 198 5.71 -0.48 -32.72
CA LEU A 198 4.37 -0.75 -33.21
C LEU A 198 3.37 0.04 -32.35
N PRO A 199 2.61 1.00 -32.92
CA PRO A 199 1.53 1.66 -32.18
C PRO A 199 0.41 0.67 -31.85
N TYR A 200 -0.43 1.04 -30.88
CA TYR A 200 -1.69 0.35 -30.64
C TYR A 200 -2.54 0.30 -31.92
N THR A 201 -3.27 -0.79 -32.09
CA THR A 201 -4.27 -0.91 -33.17
C THR A 201 -5.49 -0.03 -32.93
N GLU A 202 -5.73 0.38 -31.68
CA GLU A 202 -6.87 1.20 -31.25
C GLU A 202 -8.25 0.57 -31.58
N LYS A 203 -8.29 -0.76 -31.78
CA LYS A 203 -9.50 -1.48 -32.19
C LYS A 203 -10.58 -1.52 -31.10
N TYR A 204 -10.17 -1.66 -29.84
CA TYR A 204 -11.10 -1.76 -28.70
C TYR A 204 -11.21 -0.47 -27.92
N LEU A 205 -10.07 0.17 -27.62
CA LEU A 205 -9.98 1.49 -26.99
C LEU A 205 -8.90 2.28 -27.74
N ASN A 206 -9.08 3.58 -27.90
CA ASN A 206 -8.03 4.46 -28.42
C ASN A 206 -7.01 4.82 -27.32
N LYS A 207 -5.88 5.44 -27.70
CA LYS A 207 -4.82 5.79 -26.73
C LYS A 207 -5.30 6.67 -25.57
N GLU A 208 -6.19 7.63 -25.82
CA GLU A 208 -6.73 8.52 -24.78
C GLU A 208 -7.67 7.77 -23.82
N GLU A 209 -8.51 6.87 -24.35
CA GLU A 209 -9.39 6.00 -23.56
C GLU A 209 -8.58 5.04 -22.68
N MET A 210 -7.51 4.43 -23.21
CA MET A 210 -6.60 3.59 -22.42
C MET A 210 -5.93 4.40 -21.31
N LEU A 211 -5.41 5.60 -21.62
CA LEU A 211 -4.78 6.47 -20.63
C LEU A 211 -5.77 6.90 -19.54
N LEU A 212 -7.02 7.21 -19.90
CA LEU A 212 -8.06 7.54 -18.93
C LEU A 212 -8.41 6.35 -18.04
N LEU A 213 -8.48 5.13 -18.60
CA LEU A 213 -8.67 3.91 -17.83
C LEU A 213 -7.51 3.69 -16.85
N GLU A 214 -6.26 3.83 -17.29
CA GLU A 214 -5.07 3.71 -16.45
C GLU A 214 -5.07 4.73 -15.30
N ASN A 215 -5.38 6.00 -15.60
CA ASN A 215 -5.51 7.07 -14.61
C ASN A 215 -6.56 6.75 -13.52
N ASN A 216 -7.76 6.34 -13.95
CA ASN A 216 -8.83 6.05 -13.00
C ASN A 216 -8.53 4.79 -12.18
N LEU A 217 -7.89 3.78 -12.77
CA LEU A 217 -7.43 2.61 -12.03
C LEU A 217 -6.34 2.96 -11.01
N TRP A 218 -5.36 3.81 -11.37
CA TRP A 218 -4.34 4.30 -10.46
C TRP A 218 -4.95 4.96 -9.21
N TYR A 219 -6.06 5.70 -9.36
CA TYR A 219 -6.76 6.28 -8.21
C TYR A 219 -7.17 5.22 -7.18
N PHE A 220 -7.67 4.06 -7.61
CA PHE A 220 -8.11 2.99 -6.71
C PHE A 220 -6.97 2.10 -6.23
N THR A 221 -5.99 1.82 -7.09
CA THR A 221 -4.92 0.86 -6.79
C THR A 221 -3.71 1.48 -6.12
N LYS A 222 -3.54 2.80 -6.27
CA LYS A 222 -2.36 3.60 -5.87
C LYS A 222 -1.05 3.21 -6.58
N HIS A 223 -1.13 2.38 -7.63
CA HIS A 223 0.00 2.01 -8.49
C HIS A 223 -0.40 2.09 -9.95
N TRP A 224 0.51 2.55 -10.80
CA TRP A 224 0.20 2.79 -12.21
C TRP A 224 0.06 1.45 -12.95
N PRO A 225 -1.11 1.14 -13.54
CA PRO A 225 -1.24 -0.03 -14.39
C PRO A 225 -0.72 0.23 -15.79
N VAL A 226 -0.47 -0.86 -16.51
CA VAL A 226 -0.08 -0.81 -17.92
C VAL A 226 -1.05 -1.64 -18.75
N THR A 227 -1.58 -1.01 -19.79
CA THR A 227 -2.36 -1.66 -20.84
C THR A 227 -1.43 -2.23 -21.91
N TYR A 228 -1.67 -3.47 -22.33
CA TYR A 228 -0.97 -4.13 -23.43
C TYR A 228 -1.98 -4.59 -24.49
N GLU A 229 -1.57 -4.55 -25.76
CA GLU A 229 -2.25 -5.32 -26.80
C GLU A 229 -1.54 -6.66 -26.96
N PHE A 230 -2.30 -7.72 -26.77
CA PHE A 230 -1.86 -9.09 -26.97
C PHE A 230 -2.60 -9.69 -28.16
N ILE A 231 -1.85 -10.24 -29.11
CA ILE A 231 -2.42 -11.01 -30.22
C ILE A 231 -2.01 -12.47 -30.05
N ASP A 232 -3.01 -13.34 -29.95
CA ASP A 232 -2.77 -14.77 -29.79
C ASP A 232 -2.41 -15.46 -31.12
N LYS A 233 -2.21 -16.79 -31.07
CA LYS A 233 -1.80 -17.58 -32.23
C LYS A 233 -2.85 -17.62 -33.35
N ASN A 234 -4.11 -17.34 -33.03
CA ASN A 234 -5.21 -17.32 -34.00
C ASN A 234 -5.36 -15.93 -34.63
N GLY A 235 -4.56 -14.95 -34.19
CA GLY A 235 -4.70 -13.55 -34.61
C GLY A 235 -5.79 -12.80 -33.83
N GLU A 236 -6.30 -13.36 -32.73
CA GLU A 236 -7.30 -12.68 -31.90
C GLU A 236 -6.63 -11.63 -31.01
N LEU A 237 -7.13 -10.40 -31.09
CA LEU A 237 -6.68 -9.28 -30.27
C LEU A 237 -7.35 -9.32 -28.90
N LYS A 238 -6.56 -9.06 -27.86
CA LYS A 238 -6.99 -8.82 -26.49
C LYS A 238 -6.27 -7.57 -25.96
N LEU A 239 -7.00 -6.69 -25.31
CA LEU A 239 -6.39 -5.69 -24.43
C LEU A 239 -6.22 -6.31 -23.05
N VAL A 240 -5.04 -6.20 -22.46
CA VAL A 240 -4.73 -6.75 -21.14
C VAL A 240 -4.18 -5.63 -20.28
N VAL A 241 -4.92 -5.25 -19.25
CA VAL A 241 -4.46 -4.28 -18.25
C VAL A 241 -3.88 -5.06 -17.08
N THR A 242 -2.65 -4.75 -16.72
CA THR A 242 -1.92 -5.41 -15.63
C THR A 242 -1.43 -4.35 -14.66
N GLY A 243 -1.44 -4.65 -13.36
CA GLY A 243 -1.04 -3.67 -12.35
C GLY A 243 -0.87 -4.30 -10.98
N ILE A 244 -0.52 -3.46 -10.01
CA ILE A 244 -0.37 -3.82 -8.60
C ILE A 244 -1.45 -3.08 -7.82
N ILE A 245 -1.98 -3.69 -6.77
CA ILE A 245 -2.93 -3.07 -5.83
C ILE A 245 -2.49 -3.34 -4.39
N ASN A 246 -2.66 -2.35 -3.52
CA ASN A 246 -2.58 -2.54 -2.07
C ASN A 246 -3.91 -3.12 -1.58
N ILE A 247 -3.94 -4.41 -1.24
CA ILE A 247 -5.18 -5.11 -0.85
C ILE A 247 -5.52 -4.96 0.63
N TYR A 248 -4.52 -4.71 1.47
CA TYR A 248 -4.66 -4.56 2.92
C TYR A 248 -3.39 -3.95 3.53
N ASP A 249 -3.50 -2.83 4.27
CA ASP A 249 -2.34 -2.01 4.63
C ASP A 249 -1.43 -1.79 3.39
N ASP A 250 -0.15 -2.15 3.46
CA ASP A 250 0.81 -2.10 2.36
C ASP A 250 0.98 -3.44 1.61
N LEU A 251 0.10 -4.42 1.84
CA LEU A 251 0.16 -5.72 1.17
C LEU A 251 -0.17 -5.61 -0.31
N LYS A 252 0.84 -5.79 -1.15
CA LYS A 252 0.74 -5.67 -2.59
C LYS A 252 0.35 -6.99 -3.23
N SER A 253 -0.45 -6.91 -4.28
CA SER A 253 -0.74 -8.04 -5.14
C SER A 253 -0.97 -7.61 -6.58
N GLU A 254 -0.60 -8.48 -7.52
CA GLU A 254 -0.75 -8.22 -8.96
C GLU A 254 -2.16 -8.57 -9.43
N TYR A 255 -2.72 -7.79 -10.35
CA TYR A 255 -4.03 -8.05 -10.95
C TYR A 255 -3.97 -8.02 -12.48
N ARG A 256 -4.93 -8.67 -13.12
CA ARG A 256 -5.06 -8.73 -14.59
C ARG A 256 -6.51 -8.56 -15.02
N ILE A 257 -6.78 -7.55 -15.85
CA ILE A 257 -8.05 -7.32 -16.52
C ILE A 257 -7.87 -7.67 -18.00
N VAL A 258 -8.74 -8.51 -18.55
CA VAL A 258 -8.72 -8.91 -19.97
C VAL A 258 -9.95 -8.34 -20.65
N ILE A 259 -9.76 -7.64 -21.76
CA ILE A 259 -10.80 -7.01 -22.58
C ILE A 259 -10.73 -7.65 -23.97
N ASN A 260 -11.81 -8.34 -24.34
CA ASN A 260 -11.89 -9.11 -25.59
C ASN A 260 -12.73 -8.40 -26.66
N SER A 261 -13.36 -7.27 -26.33
CA SER A 261 -14.18 -6.50 -27.28
C SER A 261 -14.21 -5.01 -26.95
N LYS A 262 -14.59 -4.19 -27.94
CA LYS A 262 -14.82 -2.76 -27.76
C LYS A 262 -15.91 -2.49 -26.71
N GLU A 263 -17.00 -3.25 -26.74
CA GLU A 263 -18.12 -3.09 -25.79
C GLU A 263 -17.67 -3.33 -24.34
N GLU A 264 -16.89 -4.39 -24.10
CA GLU A 264 -16.33 -4.70 -22.78
C GLU A 264 -15.38 -3.60 -22.30
N GLY A 265 -14.50 -3.11 -23.18
CA GLY A 265 -13.56 -2.02 -22.86
C GLY A 265 -14.28 -0.73 -22.47
N VAL A 266 -15.35 -0.37 -23.20
CA VAL A 266 -16.17 0.81 -22.90
C VAL A 266 -16.91 0.64 -21.57
N LYS A 267 -17.49 -0.54 -21.29
CA LYS A 267 -18.18 -0.82 -20.02
C LYS A 267 -17.25 -0.69 -18.82
N ILE A 268 -16.05 -1.27 -18.90
CA ILE A 268 -15.05 -1.18 -17.81
C ILE A 268 -14.59 0.27 -17.64
N SER A 269 -14.25 0.96 -18.74
CA SER A 269 -13.80 2.36 -18.68
C SER A 269 -14.87 3.27 -18.07
N ASN A 270 -16.13 3.09 -18.46
CA ASN A 270 -17.24 3.86 -17.91
C ASN A 270 -17.52 3.55 -16.44
N LEU A 271 -17.43 2.27 -16.03
CA LEU A 271 -17.57 1.88 -14.63
C LEU A 271 -16.51 2.57 -13.77
N VAL A 272 -15.23 2.38 -14.09
CA VAL A 272 -14.13 2.94 -13.27
C VAL A 272 -14.19 4.47 -13.25
N LYS A 273 -14.53 5.12 -14.38
CA LYS A 273 -14.76 6.57 -14.46
C LYS A 273 -15.93 7.02 -13.58
N ALA A 274 -17.05 6.29 -13.60
CA ALA A 274 -18.23 6.61 -12.79
C ALA A 274 -17.90 6.53 -11.29
N LEU A 275 -17.26 5.44 -10.85
CA LEU A 275 -16.85 5.26 -9.45
C LEU A 275 -15.89 6.38 -9.01
N PHE A 276 -14.90 6.71 -9.85
CA PHE A 276 -13.96 7.80 -9.59
C PHE A 276 -14.69 9.15 -9.43
N THR A 277 -15.59 9.46 -10.36
CA THR A 277 -16.36 10.72 -10.36
C THR A 277 -17.23 10.81 -9.12
N LEU A 278 -17.97 9.74 -8.80
CA LEU A 278 -18.84 9.70 -7.63
C LEU A 278 -18.04 9.87 -6.33
N GLU A 279 -16.89 9.21 -6.16
CA GLU A 279 -16.12 9.35 -4.93
C GLU A 279 -15.49 10.74 -4.76
N THR A 280 -14.96 11.30 -5.86
CA THR A 280 -14.29 12.61 -5.83
C THR A 280 -15.29 13.75 -5.65
N GLU A 281 -16.37 13.76 -6.43
CA GLU A 281 -17.40 14.81 -6.37
C GLU A 281 -18.29 14.73 -5.13
N THR A 282 -18.34 13.57 -4.46
CA THR A 282 -19.09 13.42 -3.20
C THR A 282 -18.23 13.58 -1.95
N GLU A 283 -17.01 14.11 -2.06
CA GLU A 283 -16.07 14.26 -0.92
C GLU A 283 -15.93 12.96 -0.09
N LYS A 284 -15.90 11.80 -0.78
CA LYS A 284 -15.87 10.44 -0.19
C LYS A 284 -17.11 10.03 0.62
N TYR A 285 -18.24 10.71 0.46
CA TYR A 285 -19.51 10.24 1.03
C TYR A 285 -19.89 8.87 0.46
N LEU A 286 -19.84 8.76 -0.88
CA LEU A 286 -19.64 7.48 -1.54
C LEU A 286 -18.14 7.25 -1.66
N SER A 287 -17.66 6.11 -1.19
CA SER A 287 -16.27 5.72 -1.37
C SER A 287 -16.18 4.28 -1.83
N PHE A 288 -15.31 4.02 -2.79
CA PHE A 288 -15.14 2.72 -3.39
C PHE A 288 -13.75 2.17 -3.10
N TYR A 289 -13.65 0.86 -3.04
CA TYR A 289 -12.38 0.17 -2.92
C TYR A 289 -12.32 -0.99 -3.91
N ALA A 290 -11.12 -1.24 -4.41
CA ALA A 290 -10.85 -2.35 -5.30
C ALA A 290 -10.27 -3.54 -4.52
N ASN A 291 -10.56 -4.75 -4.97
CA ASN A 291 -9.98 -5.98 -4.42
C ASN A 291 -9.79 -7.02 -5.51
N ILE A 292 -8.95 -8.00 -5.27
CA ILE A 292 -8.69 -9.08 -6.23
C ILE A 292 -9.85 -10.09 -6.20
N SER A 293 -10.27 -10.52 -7.38
CA SER A 293 -11.28 -11.57 -7.56
C SER A 293 -10.64 -12.96 -7.53
N SER A 294 -11.47 -14.01 -7.49
CA SER A 294 -11.01 -15.39 -7.64
C SER A 294 -10.33 -15.68 -8.98
N SER A 295 -10.60 -14.87 -10.01
CA SER A 295 -9.95 -14.94 -11.33
C SER A 295 -8.69 -14.07 -11.45
N CYS A 296 -8.23 -13.46 -10.35
CA CYS A 296 -7.12 -12.50 -10.32
C CYS A 296 -7.39 -11.16 -11.05
N ALA A 297 -8.67 -10.85 -11.31
CA ALA A 297 -9.10 -9.57 -11.84
C ALA A 297 -9.40 -8.56 -10.72
N LEU A 298 -9.67 -7.30 -11.06
CA LEU A 298 -10.16 -6.31 -10.10
C LEU A 298 -11.67 -6.32 -10.00
N ASN A 299 -12.16 -6.40 -8.76
CA ASN A 299 -13.53 -6.14 -8.37
C ASN A 299 -13.60 -4.81 -7.62
N PHE A 300 -14.73 -4.11 -7.73
CA PHE A 300 -15.00 -2.85 -7.06
C PHE A 300 -16.17 -2.99 -6.09
N TYR A 301 -16.06 -2.33 -4.94
CA TYR A 301 -17.03 -2.40 -3.85
C TYR A 301 -17.29 -1.01 -3.30
N SER A 302 -18.48 -0.80 -2.73
CA SER A 302 -18.89 0.48 -2.11
C SER A 302 -18.84 0.39 -0.59
N ASN A 303 -18.47 1.49 0.08
CA ASN A 303 -18.60 1.63 1.54
C ASN A 303 -20.05 1.56 2.03
N LYS A 304 -21.02 1.85 1.16
CA LYS A 304 -22.46 1.72 1.46
C LYS A 304 -22.98 0.29 1.26
N GLY A 305 -22.14 -0.59 0.70
CA GLY A 305 -22.51 -1.93 0.27
C GLY A 305 -23.43 -1.92 -0.96
N PHE A 306 -23.49 -3.06 -1.65
CA PHE A 306 -24.45 -3.31 -2.72
C PHE A 306 -24.94 -4.74 -2.60
N LYS A 307 -26.25 -4.98 -2.74
CA LYS A 307 -26.82 -6.33 -2.64
C LYS A 307 -27.19 -6.81 -4.04
N ARG A 308 -26.73 -8.00 -4.40
CA ARG A 308 -27.07 -8.66 -5.67
C ARG A 308 -27.27 -10.15 -5.43
N ASN A 309 -28.45 -10.68 -5.77
CA ASN A 309 -28.79 -12.11 -5.64
C ASN A 309 -28.33 -12.71 -4.29
N ASP A 310 -28.81 -12.15 -3.18
CA ASP A 310 -28.51 -12.53 -1.78
C ASP A 310 -27.07 -12.31 -1.29
N GLN A 311 -26.16 -11.83 -2.14
CA GLN A 311 -24.80 -11.47 -1.72
C GLN A 311 -24.77 -10.08 -1.07
N GLU A 312 -24.40 -10.02 0.20
CA GLU A 312 -24.10 -8.74 0.86
C GLU A 312 -22.75 -8.21 0.39
N ASN A 313 -22.74 -6.95 -0.08
CA ASN A 313 -21.57 -6.28 -0.63
C ASN A 313 -21.00 -6.96 -1.89
N ALA A 314 -21.86 -7.14 -2.89
CA ALA A 314 -21.50 -7.66 -4.20
C ALA A 314 -20.55 -6.71 -4.95
N ASN A 315 -19.73 -7.31 -5.82
CA ASN A 315 -18.92 -6.58 -6.79
C ASN A 315 -19.82 -5.73 -7.70
N LEU A 316 -19.51 -4.44 -7.81
CA LEU A 316 -20.18 -3.52 -8.70
C LEU A 316 -19.68 -3.73 -10.14
N GLU A 317 -20.58 -4.15 -11.02
CA GLU A 317 -20.34 -4.17 -12.47
C GLU A 317 -21.04 -2.99 -13.15
N TYR A 318 -20.65 -2.68 -14.39
CA TYR A 318 -21.25 -1.57 -15.14
C TYR A 318 -22.79 -1.66 -15.24
N LYS A 319 -23.32 -2.87 -15.38
CA LYS A 319 -24.77 -3.13 -15.45
C LYS A 319 -25.51 -2.80 -14.14
N ASP A 320 -24.81 -2.79 -13.02
CA ASP A 320 -25.36 -2.59 -11.69
C ASP A 320 -25.41 -1.11 -11.30
N LEU A 321 -24.68 -0.24 -12.03
CA LEU A 321 -24.49 1.17 -11.67
C LEU A 321 -25.82 1.93 -11.57
N THR A 322 -26.75 1.68 -12.49
CA THR A 322 -28.06 2.33 -12.51
C THR A 322 -28.89 1.99 -11.28
N GLU A 323 -28.93 0.71 -10.91
CA GLU A 323 -29.66 0.23 -9.74
C GLU A 323 -29.00 0.73 -8.45
N PHE A 324 -27.67 0.63 -8.35
CA PHE A 324 -26.89 1.15 -7.23
C PHE A 324 -27.17 2.64 -6.99
N LEU A 325 -27.10 3.47 -8.03
CA LEU A 325 -27.36 4.90 -7.92
C LEU A 325 -28.78 5.21 -7.50
N PHE A 326 -29.76 4.49 -8.05
CA PHE A 326 -31.17 4.68 -7.69
C PHE A 326 -31.41 4.39 -6.20
N LEU A 327 -30.87 3.28 -5.69
CA LEU A 327 -30.99 2.91 -4.27
C LEU A 327 -30.26 3.89 -3.34
N GLU A 328 -29.07 4.35 -3.73
CA GLU A 328 -28.33 5.35 -2.94
C GLU A 328 -28.97 6.74 -3.02
N TYR A 329 -29.64 7.08 -4.12
CA TYR A 329 -30.37 8.33 -4.26
C TYR A 329 -31.52 8.41 -3.27
N ASP A 330 -32.33 7.35 -3.16
CA ASP A 330 -33.47 7.29 -2.24
C ASP A 330 -33.04 7.45 -0.78
N LYS A 331 -31.94 6.79 -0.39
CA LYS A 331 -31.32 6.95 0.93
C LYS A 331 -30.83 8.38 1.16
N LEU A 332 -30.08 8.93 0.20
CA LEU A 332 -29.55 10.29 0.29
C LEU A 332 -30.68 11.33 0.38
N PHE A 333 -31.76 11.13 -0.38
CA PHE A 333 -32.92 12.00 -0.36
C PHE A 333 -33.60 11.96 1.02
N SER A 334 -33.79 10.77 1.58
CA SER A 334 -34.34 10.60 2.93
C SER A 334 -33.46 11.30 3.99
N GLU A 335 -32.14 11.15 3.92
CA GLU A 335 -31.21 11.87 4.81
C GLU A 335 -31.29 13.39 4.60
N TYR A 336 -31.36 13.87 3.36
CA TYR A 336 -31.50 15.29 3.05
C TYR A 336 -32.73 15.90 3.73
N ILE A 337 -33.90 15.26 3.60
CA ILE A 337 -35.14 15.74 4.23
C ILE A 337 -34.96 15.84 5.75
N MET A 338 -34.41 14.82 6.39
CA MET A 338 -34.16 14.83 7.84
C MET A 338 -33.25 15.99 8.26
N TYR A 339 -32.18 16.27 7.50
CA TYR A 339 -31.24 17.35 7.80
C TYR A 339 -31.83 18.74 7.58
N VAL A 340 -32.73 18.91 6.60
CA VAL A 340 -33.47 20.17 6.39
C VAL A 340 -34.37 20.43 7.60
N GLU A 341 -35.13 19.42 8.04
CA GLU A 341 -36.00 19.51 9.21
C GLU A 341 -35.21 19.84 10.47
N GLU A 342 -34.10 19.13 10.72
CA GLU A 342 -33.27 19.39 11.90
C GLU A 342 -32.68 20.81 11.89
N ASN A 343 -32.28 21.33 10.72
CA ASN A 343 -31.80 22.71 10.61
C ASN A 343 -32.86 23.74 11.01
N ASN A 344 -34.11 23.53 10.61
CA ASN A 344 -35.20 24.44 10.97
C ASN A 344 -35.40 24.45 12.49
N ILE A 345 -35.36 23.28 13.14
CA ILE A 345 -35.43 23.15 14.60
C ILE A 345 -34.24 23.87 15.27
N LYS A 346 -33.00 23.67 14.79
CA LYS A 346 -31.83 24.34 15.38
C LYS A 346 -31.89 25.86 15.23
N LYS A 347 -32.36 26.39 14.09
CA LYS A 347 -32.50 27.84 13.90
C LYS A 347 -33.46 28.45 14.91
N LEU A 348 -34.61 27.82 15.14
CA LEU A 348 -35.56 28.27 16.18
C LEU A 348 -34.94 28.23 17.57
N ARG A 349 -34.24 27.15 17.89
CA ARG A 349 -33.51 27.04 19.16
C ARG A 349 -32.45 28.13 19.32
N GLN A 350 -31.75 28.50 18.26
CA GLN A 350 -30.79 29.60 18.27
C GLN A 350 -31.49 30.93 18.59
N GLU A 351 -32.64 31.22 17.98
CA GLU A 351 -33.43 32.41 18.31
C GLU A 351 -33.87 32.44 19.77
N ILE A 352 -34.36 31.31 20.30
CA ILE A 352 -34.76 31.18 21.71
C ILE A 352 -33.57 31.51 22.62
N LEU A 353 -32.40 30.95 22.35
CA LEU A 353 -31.18 31.21 23.14
C LEU A 353 -30.72 32.67 23.03
N VAL A 354 -30.84 33.30 21.87
CA VAL A 354 -30.51 34.74 21.71
C VAL A 354 -31.43 35.59 22.59
N HIS A 355 -32.72 35.29 22.65
CA HIS A 355 -33.65 35.98 23.54
C HIS A 355 -33.34 35.72 25.02
N GLU A 356 -33.06 34.47 25.40
CA GLU A 356 -32.67 34.13 26.77
C GLU A 356 -31.39 34.87 27.21
N ARG A 357 -30.40 34.94 26.33
CA ARG A 357 -29.15 35.65 26.58
C ARG A 357 -29.39 37.13 26.83
N LYS A 358 -30.20 37.79 26.00
CA LYS A 358 -30.52 39.22 26.17
C LYS A 358 -31.22 39.49 27.50
N ALA A 359 -32.22 38.69 27.87
CA ALA A 359 -32.92 38.84 29.14
C ALA A 359 -31.96 38.69 30.33
N LYS A 360 -31.00 37.76 30.26
CA LYS A 360 -29.97 37.58 31.28
C LYS A 360 -28.94 38.73 31.30
N GLU A 361 -28.53 39.25 30.14
CA GLU A 361 -27.65 40.44 30.05
C GLU A 361 -28.31 41.67 30.68
N GLU A 362 -29.60 41.92 30.40
CA GLU A 362 -30.36 43.00 31.02
C GLU A 362 -30.43 42.84 32.55
N ARG A 363 -30.70 41.63 33.02
CA ARG A 363 -30.70 41.32 34.47
C ARG A 363 -29.34 41.55 35.12
N LEU A 364 -28.26 41.15 34.45
CA LEU A 364 -26.90 41.38 34.93
C LEU A 364 -26.58 42.88 35.01
N LEU A 365 -27.02 43.67 34.03
CA LEU A 365 -26.86 45.12 34.02
C LEU A 365 -27.57 45.79 35.20
N GLU A 366 -28.80 45.38 35.51
CA GLU A 366 -29.54 45.88 36.68
C GLU A 366 -28.78 45.61 37.99
N LEU A 367 -28.22 44.39 38.15
CA LEU A 367 -27.38 44.03 39.30
C LEU A 367 -26.09 44.88 39.35
N GLN A 368 -25.42 45.08 38.23
CA GLN A 368 -24.20 45.89 38.14
C GLN A 368 -24.43 47.36 38.47
N ASN A 369 -25.57 47.93 38.06
CA ASN A 369 -25.97 49.30 38.39
C ASN A 369 -26.11 49.47 39.92
N GLU A 370 -26.71 48.49 40.61
CA GLU A 370 -26.82 48.50 42.08
C GLU A 370 -25.47 48.35 42.79
N ILE A 371 -24.59 47.49 42.26
CA ILE A 371 -23.20 47.35 42.75
C ILE A 371 -22.42 48.67 42.59
N THR A 372 -22.62 49.36 41.46
CA THR A 372 -21.98 50.65 41.17
C THR A 372 -22.50 51.73 42.12
N LEU A 373 -23.81 51.79 42.33
CA LEU A 373 -24.46 52.70 43.30
C LEU A 373 -23.91 52.50 44.72
N PHE A 374 -23.72 51.24 45.15
CA PHE A 374 -23.09 50.91 46.43
C PHE A 374 -21.63 51.38 46.50
N SER A 375 -20.87 51.11 45.44
CA SER A 375 -19.44 51.46 45.35
C SER A 375 -19.22 52.97 45.39
N GLU A 376 -20.08 53.76 44.74
CA GLU A 376 -20.04 55.23 44.81
C GLU A 376 -20.45 55.75 46.19
N ALA A 377 -21.53 55.21 46.77
CA ALA A 377 -21.99 55.60 48.10
C ALA A 377 -20.93 55.33 49.18
N ARG A 378 -20.14 54.25 49.03
CA ARG A 378 -19.05 53.90 49.95
C ARG A 378 -17.91 54.94 49.98
N LYS A 379 -17.77 55.81 48.97
CA LYS A 379 -16.64 56.77 48.89
C LYS A 379 -16.75 57.94 49.87
N SER A 380 -17.94 58.26 50.39
CA SER A 380 -18.13 59.37 51.33
C SER A 380 -19.00 58.99 52.54
N LEU A 381 -18.81 59.67 53.67
CA LEU A 381 -19.60 59.42 54.89
C LEU A 381 -21.10 59.71 54.68
N PHE A 382 -21.44 60.84 54.06
CA PHE A 382 -22.82 61.17 53.69
C PHE A 382 -23.41 60.19 52.66
N GLY A 383 -22.58 59.71 51.72
CA GLY A 383 -22.97 58.66 50.75
C GLY A 383 -23.36 57.35 51.44
N LYS A 384 -22.55 56.87 52.39
CA LYS A 384 -22.83 55.66 53.19
C LYS A 384 -24.15 55.79 53.96
N PHE A 385 -24.36 56.92 54.62
CA PHE A 385 -25.59 57.18 55.37
C PHE A 385 -26.82 57.21 54.46
N ARG A 386 -26.75 57.91 53.32
CA ARG A 386 -27.84 57.98 52.34
C ARG A 386 -28.16 56.61 51.72
N TYR A 387 -27.15 55.79 51.45
CA TYR A 387 -27.33 54.45 50.91
C TYR A 387 -27.88 53.47 51.94
N PHE A 388 -27.50 53.60 53.22
CA PHE A 388 -28.04 52.82 54.34
C PHE A 388 -29.57 52.97 54.44
N LEU A 389 -30.08 54.20 54.33
CA LEU A 389 -31.52 54.51 54.41
C LEU A 389 -32.35 54.01 53.21
N LYS A 390 -31.73 53.64 52.08
CA LYS A 390 -32.45 53.00 50.97
C LYS A 390 -32.85 51.57 51.36
N LYS A 391 -33.87 50.98 50.72
CA LYS A 391 -34.25 49.56 50.87
C LYS A 391 -33.07 48.59 50.61
N ASN A 392 -33.25 47.29 50.85
CA ASN A 392 -32.24 46.30 50.47
C ASN A 392 -32.03 46.36 48.93
N PRO A 393 -30.80 46.35 48.40
CA PRO A 393 -30.54 46.33 46.96
C PRO A 393 -31.30 45.24 46.20
N LEU A 394 -31.42 44.02 46.75
CA LEU A 394 -32.18 42.95 46.10
C LEU A 394 -33.69 43.22 46.07
N ASP A 395 -34.26 43.79 47.14
CA ASP A 395 -35.69 44.18 47.19
C ASP A 395 -36.03 45.26 46.14
N ARG A 396 -35.08 46.17 45.87
CA ARG A 396 -35.25 47.19 44.81
C ARG A 396 -35.31 46.57 43.42
N ILE A 397 -34.48 45.56 43.17
CA ILE A 397 -34.45 44.81 41.91
C ILE A 397 -35.73 43.97 41.76
N GLU A 398 -36.26 43.43 42.85
CA GLU A 398 -37.54 42.68 42.81
C GLU A 398 -38.75 43.57 42.52
N GLU A 399 -38.75 44.84 42.94
CA GLU A 399 -39.78 45.82 42.58
C GLU A 399 -39.74 46.18 41.08
N THR A 400 -38.56 46.23 40.45
CA THR A 400 -38.41 46.43 38.99
C THR A 400 -38.66 45.16 38.17
N GLU A 401 -38.29 43.98 38.66
CA GLU A 401 -38.55 42.69 38.01
C GLU A 401 -40.06 42.37 37.94
N LYS A 402 -40.86 42.77 38.94
CA LYS A 402 -42.32 42.51 38.98
C LYS A 402 -43.11 43.24 37.89
N ALA A 403 -42.57 44.32 37.30
CA ALA A 403 -43.25 45.07 36.23
C ALA A 403 -42.94 44.55 34.81
N LYS A 404 -41.84 43.80 34.61
CA LYS A 404 -41.38 43.33 33.28
C LYS A 404 -41.61 41.84 33.00
N LYS A 405 -41.79 41.00 34.03
CA LYS A 405 -41.86 39.53 33.93
C LYS A 405 -43.02 38.95 33.10
N GLU A 406 -44.13 39.66 32.89
CA GLU A 406 -45.29 39.13 32.17
C GLU A 406 -45.19 39.26 30.63
N GLU A 407 -44.38 40.17 30.10
CA GLU A 407 -44.26 40.41 28.65
C GLU A 407 -43.19 39.51 27.98
N GLU A 408 -42.09 39.23 28.68
CA GLU A 408 -41.01 38.36 28.17
C GLU A 408 -41.36 36.87 28.24
N LEU A 409 -42.07 36.43 29.29
CA LEU A 409 -42.47 35.03 29.44
C LEU A 409 -43.52 34.61 28.39
N LYS A 410 -44.32 35.54 27.86
CA LYS A 410 -45.26 35.31 26.76
C LYS A 410 -44.53 35.10 25.43
N LYS A 411 -43.56 35.96 25.09
CA LYS A 411 -42.78 35.85 23.84
C LYS A 411 -41.94 34.58 23.77
N ILE A 412 -41.39 34.11 24.91
CA ILE A 412 -40.65 32.84 24.98
C ILE A 412 -41.60 31.64 24.82
N LYS A 413 -42.79 31.69 25.44
CA LYS A 413 -43.80 30.61 25.32
C LYS A 413 -44.41 30.53 23.93
N GLU A 414 -44.69 31.65 23.26
CA GLU A 414 -45.18 31.69 21.87
C GLU A 414 -44.15 31.07 20.90
N LYS A 415 -42.86 31.38 21.04
CA LYS A 415 -41.78 30.77 20.22
C LYS A 415 -41.53 29.29 20.54
N GLN A 416 -41.70 28.87 21.78
CA GLN A 416 -41.65 27.44 22.16
C GLN A 416 -42.84 26.64 21.62
N GLN A 417 -44.00 27.28 21.43
CA GLN A 417 -45.19 26.66 20.86
C GLN A 417 -45.07 26.50 19.33
N GLU A 418 -44.43 27.44 18.64
CA GLU A 418 -44.05 27.31 17.22
C GLU A 418 -43.08 26.13 16.97
N GLU A 419 -42.18 25.83 17.93
CA GLU A 419 -41.29 24.66 17.88
C GLU A 419 -42.08 23.34 17.88
N THR A 420 -43.24 23.28 18.55
CA THR A 420 -44.11 22.09 18.60
C THR A 420 -45.07 21.92 17.43
N ASP A 421 -45.36 22.98 16.65
CA ASP A 421 -46.31 22.91 15.52
C ASP A 421 -45.64 22.62 14.16
N ILE A 422 -44.31 22.66 14.06
CA ILE A 422 -43.55 22.29 12.85
C ILE A 422 -43.71 20.81 12.50
N ASP A 423 -43.90 19.96 13.51
CA ASP A 423 -44.15 18.53 13.34
C ASP A 423 -45.43 18.22 12.53
N LYS A 424 -46.33 19.20 12.34
CA LYS A 424 -47.61 19.04 11.62
C LYS A 424 -47.61 19.51 10.17
N LYS A 425 -46.63 20.30 9.70
CA LYS A 425 -46.56 20.80 8.30
C LYS A 425 -45.79 19.84 7.37
N LYS A 426 -46.07 18.53 7.45
CA LYS A 426 -45.22 17.48 6.87
C LYS A 426 -45.40 17.15 5.38
N ASN A 427 -46.40 17.68 4.66
CA ASN A 427 -46.75 17.13 3.32
C ASN A 427 -46.90 18.12 2.14
N GLU A 428 -46.52 19.40 2.24
CA GLU A 428 -46.75 20.39 1.16
C GLU A 428 -45.53 21.28 0.80
N ASN A 429 -44.30 20.87 1.12
CA ASN A 429 -43.13 21.69 0.79
C ASN A 429 -42.77 21.55 -0.71
N GLU A 430 -42.99 22.59 -1.52
CA GLU A 430 -42.67 22.62 -2.96
C GLU A 430 -41.17 22.39 -3.25
N GLU A 431 -40.31 22.70 -2.29
CA GLU A 431 -38.85 22.54 -2.39
C GLU A 431 -38.43 21.06 -2.53
N TYR A 432 -39.22 20.12 -1.99
CA TYR A 432 -38.94 18.68 -2.07
C TYR A 432 -39.30 18.07 -3.42
N LYS A 433 -40.32 18.62 -4.11
CA LYS A 433 -40.74 18.13 -5.43
C LYS A 433 -39.64 18.26 -6.49
N LYS A 434 -38.66 19.15 -6.28
CA LYS A 434 -37.54 19.40 -7.21
C LYS A 434 -36.61 18.19 -7.36
N PHE A 435 -36.49 17.36 -6.32
CA PHE A 435 -35.57 16.22 -6.29
C PHE A 435 -36.29 14.88 -6.40
N VAL A 436 -37.57 14.87 -6.77
CA VAL A 436 -38.29 13.62 -7.05
C VAL A 436 -37.86 13.15 -8.44
N LEU A 437 -37.25 11.96 -8.51
CA LEU A 437 -36.91 11.32 -9.78
C LEU A 437 -38.17 11.11 -10.62
N LYS A 438 -38.11 11.51 -11.89
CA LYS A 438 -39.22 11.37 -12.83
C LYS A 438 -39.29 9.98 -13.47
N GLU A 439 -38.18 9.26 -13.43
CA GLU A 439 -37.95 7.98 -14.09
C GLU A 439 -37.48 6.94 -13.05
N PRO A 440 -37.62 5.62 -13.31
CA PRO A 440 -37.18 4.56 -12.40
C PRO A 440 -35.66 4.32 -12.44
N TYR A 441 -34.87 5.36 -12.75
CA TYR A 441 -33.42 5.31 -12.78
C TYR A 441 -32.84 6.67 -12.37
N CYS A 442 -31.60 6.65 -11.88
CA CYS A 442 -30.87 7.84 -11.47
C CYS A 442 -29.57 7.96 -12.27
N THR A 443 -29.33 9.14 -12.85
CA THR A 443 -28.05 9.47 -13.47
C THR A 443 -27.04 9.97 -12.43
N ILE A 444 -25.75 9.88 -12.75
CA ILE A 444 -24.68 10.43 -11.90
C ILE A 444 -24.91 11.94 -11.66
N GLU A 445 -25.32 12.69 -12.68
CA GLU A 445 -25.56 14.12 -12.55
C GLU A 445 -26.68 14.43 -11.57
N GLU A 446 -27.82 13.74 -11.67
CA GLU A 446 -28.94 13.89 -10.73
C GLU A 446 -28.52 13.56 -9.29
N TYR A 447 -27.77 12.48 -9.11
CA TYR A 447 -27.22 12.10 -7.80
C TYR A 447 -26.32 13.20 -7.22
N LEU A 448 -25.39 13.72 -8.03
CA LEU A 448 -24.46 14.77 -7.60
C LEU A 448 -25.16 16.09 -7.29
N ILE A 449 -26.23 16.44 -8.01
CA ILE A 449 -27.05 17.61 -7.71
C ILE A 449 -27.70 17.47 -6.33
N LEU A 450 -28.32 16.33 -6.03
CA LEU A 450 -28.90 16.06 -4.71
C LEU A 450 -27.82 16.08 -3.62
N TYR A 451 -26.66 15.45 -3.88
CA TYR A 451 -25.56 15.43 -2.93
C TYR A 451 -25.05 16.84 -2.57
N LYS A 452 -24.90 17.73 -3.55
CA LYS A 452 -24.45 19.11 -3.31
C LYS A 452 -25.39 19.88 -2.37
N GLU A 453 -26.69 19.70 -2.53
CA GLU A 453 -27.68 20.31 -1.62
C GLU A 453 -27.69 19.63 -0.25
N TYR A 454 -27.58 18.30 -0.20
CA TYR A 454 -27.39 17.55 1.04
C TYR A 454 -26.18 18.05 1.83
N ASP A 455 -25.02 18.15 1.20
CA ASP A 455 -23.79 18.56 1.86
C ASP A 455 -23.87 20.01 2.38
N LYS A 456 -24.49 20.91 1.62
CA LYS A 456 -24.78 22.28 2.08
C LYS A 456 -25.66 22.30 3.33
N VAL A 457 -26.75 21.54 3.33
CA VAL A 457 -27.66 21.44 4.49
C VAL A 457 -26.95 20.78 5.69
N ARG A 458 -26.14 19.75 5.46
CA ARG A 458 -25.30 19.10 6.47
C ARG A 458 -24.28 20.04 7.09
N LYS A 459 -23.55 20.81 6.28
CA LYS A 459 -22.60 21.84 6.73
C LYS A 459 -23.32 22.93 7.54
N ASN A 460 -24.49 23.38 7.09
CA ASN A 460 -25.33 24.32 7.84
C ASN A 460 -25.75 23.78 9.21
N LEU A 461 -26.12 22.50 9.31
CA LEU A 461 -26.50 21.89 10.58
C LEU A 461 -25.34 21.88 11.57
N LYS A 462 -24.15 21.53 11.10
CA LYS A 462 -22.92 21.56 11.90
C LYS A 462 -22.64 22.97 12.43
N ASN A 463 -22.77 24.00 11.58
CA ASN A 463 -22.58 25.39 11.99
C ASN A 463 -23.61 25.83 13.03
N ASN A 464 -24.90 25.53 12.80
CA ASN A 464 -25.98 25.84 13.75
C ASN A 464 -25.75 25.18 15.11
N MET A 465 -25.23 23.94 15.14
CA MET A 465 -24.87 23.26 16.39
C MET A 465 -23.73 23.97 17.14
N ILE A 466 -22.69 24.42 16.43
CA ILE A 466 -21.58 25.18 17.01
C ILE A 466 -22.09 26.52 17.59
N ASP A 467 -22.94 27.23 16.86
CA ASP A 467 -23.54 28.49 17.32
C ASP A 467 -24.40 28.29 18.57
N ILE A 468 -25.23 27.25 18.59
CA ILE A 468 -26.03 26.90 19.77
C ILE A 468 -25.14 26.62 20.98
N ASN A 469 -24.06 25.87 20.82
CA ASN A 469 -23.15 25.56 21.92
C ASN A 469 -22.44 26.83 22.42
N THR A 470 -22.03 27.70 21.50
CA THR A 470 -21.43 29.00 21.82
C THR A 470 -22.40 29.89 22.61
N LEU A 471 -23.67 29.96 22.19
CA LEU A 471 -24.70 30.71 22.89
C LEU A 471 -24.99 30.15 24.29
N LYS A 472 -25.10 28.82 24.43
CA LYS A 472 -25.28 28.17 25.74
C LYS A 472 -24.14 28.49 26.70
N LEU A 473 -22.90 28.47 26.21
CA LEU A 473 -21.72 28.77 27.01
C LEU A 473 -21.70 30.26 27.43
N ALA A 474 -22.05 31.17 26.50
CA ALA A 474 -22.22 32.58 26.82
C ALA A 474 -23.29 32.81 27.90
N ILE A 475 -24.45 32.15 27.78
CA ILE A 475 -25.52 32.19 28.77
C ILE A 475 -25.03 31.68 30.14
N LYS A 476 -24.35 30.53 30.18
CA LYS A 476 -23.78 29.97 31.41
C LYS A 476 -22.80 30.93 32.09
N ASN A 477 -21.99 31.63 31.31
CA ASN A 477 -21.06 32.63 31.82
C ASN A 477 -21.79 33.84 32.41
N ILE A 478 -22.85 34.31 31.75
CA ILE A 478 -23.71 35.38 32.27
C ILE A 478 -24.40 34.93 33.56
N ASP A 479 -24.91 33.70 33.63
CA ASP A 479 -25.52 33.14 34.84
C ASP A 479 -24.57 33.14 36.03
N LYS A 480 -23.32 32.69 35.85
CA LYS A 480 -22.27 32.76 36.90
C LYS A 480 -22.03 34.21 37.35
N LYS A 481 -21.99 35.17 36.41
CA LYS A 481 -21.85 36.60 36.74
C LYS A 481 -23.05 37.14 37.52
N ILE A 482 -24.27 36.72 37.17
CA ILE A 482 -25.50 37.05 37.90
C ILE A 482 -25.45 36.47 39.30
N GLU A 483 -25.07 35.20 39.46
CA GLU A 483 -24.94 34.53 40.75
C GLU A 483 -23.95 35.25 41.67
N ASN A 484 -22.73 35.53 41.18
CA ASN A 484 -21.72 36.28 41.93
C ASN A 484 -22.22 37.67 42.34
N SER A 485 -22.90 38.38 41.43
CA SER A 485 -23.46 39.70 41.70
C SER A 485 -24.56 39.65 42.76
N ARG A 486 -25.41 38.61 42.73
CA ARG A 486 -26.46 38.38 43.73
C ARG A 486 -25.89 38.06 45.10
N VAL A 487 -24.88 37.19 45.19
CA VAL A 487 -24.19 36.86 46.45
C VAL A 487 -23.62 38.13 47.08
N PHE A 488 -22.90 38.95 46.29
CA PHE A 488 -22.36 40.22 46.76
C PHE A 488 -23.44 41.18 47.28
N LEU A 489 -24.51 41.41 46.51
CA LEU A 489 -25.58 42.31 46.93
C LEU A 489 -26.35 41.78 48.15
N ASN A 490 -26.47 40.46 48.31
CA ASN A 490 -27.05 39.85 49.49
C ASN A 490 -26.19 40.12 50.74
N GLU A 491 -24.86 39.96 50.65
CA GLU A 491 -23.95 40.33 51.74
C GLU A 491 -24.08 41.82 52.11
N VAL A 492 -24.18 42.71 51.11
CA VAL A 492 -24.42 44.14 51.33
C VAL A 492 -25.74 44.33 52.08
N GLY A 493 -26.81 43.63 51.68
CA GLY A 493 -28.13 43.66 52.32
C GLY A 493 -28.12 43.19 53.78
N GLU A 494 -27.50 42.06 54.07
CA GLU A 494 -27.35 41.52 55.43
C GLU A 494 -26.61 42.50 56.34
N ASN A 495 -25.54 43.12 55.84
CA ASN A 495 -24.77 44.12 56.60
C ASN A 495 -25.50 45.46 56.76
N LYS A 496 -26.57 45.73 55.99
CA LYS A 496 -27.45 46.91 56.17
C LYS A 496 -28.44 46.76 57.33
N LYS A 497 -28.55 45.61 57.99
CA LYS A 497 -29.47 45.42 59.14
C LYS A 497 -29.08 46.26 60.37
N ASN A 498 -27.81 46.66 60.52
CA ASN A 498 -27.31 47.50 61.60
C ASN A 498 -26.35 48.57 61.08
N LEU A 499 -26.59 49.85 61.41
CA LEU A 499 -25.81 51.00 60.96
C LEU A 499 -24.30 50.88 61.29
N PHE A 500 -23.96 50.47 62.52
CA PHE A 500 -22.56 50.32 62.92
C PHE A 500 -21.88 49.15 62.19
N GLY A 501 -22.61 48.05 61.97
CA GLY A 501 -22.15 46.91 61.18
C GLY A 501 -21.90 47.28 59.72
N PHE A 502 -22.82 48.03 59.11
CA PHE A 502 -22.69 48.54 57.74
C PHE A 502 -21.48 49.46 57.57
N PHE A 503 -21.24 50.37 58.51
CA PHE A 503 -20.10 51.29 58.48
C PHE A 503 -18.76 50.53 58.67
N LYS A 504 -18.73 49.49 59.51
CA LYS A 504 -17.57 48.61 59.67
C LYS A 504 -17.29 47.80 58.41
N TYR A 505 -18.32 47.18 57.82
CA TYR A 505 -18.23 46.41 56.57
C TYR A 505 -17.69 47.28 55.43
N THR A 506 -18.28 48.46 55.22
CA THR A 506 -17.87 49.42 54.17
C THR A 506 -16.48 50.04 54.39
N ASN A 507 -15.90 49.96 55.58
CA ASN A 507 -14.53 50.42 55.86
C ASN A 507 -13.48 49.28 55.81
N SER A 508 -13.91 48.02 55.68
CA SER A 508 -12.96 46.89 55.62
C SER A 508 -12.19 46.86 54.29
N SER A 509 -10.89 46.58 54.37
CA SER A 509 -9.98 46.40 53.22
C SER A 509 -10.23 45.09 52.46
N HIS A 510 -11.06 44.20 52.99
CA HIS A 510 -11.38 42.87 52.44
C HIS A 510 -12.65 42.81 51.59
N ILE A 511 -13.26 43.94 51.23
CA ILE A 511 -14.32 43.93 50.20
C ILE A 511 -13.63 43.65 48.87
N SER A 512 -13.47 42.38 48.54
CA SER A 512 -12.95 41.90 47.28
C SER A 512 -13.86 42.42 46.17
N ALA A 513 -13.32 43.25 45.27
CA ALA A 513 -13.97 43.51 43.99
C ALA A 513 -14.18 42.15 43.31
N LEU A 514 -15.40 41.89 42.83
CA LEU A 514 -15.83 40.65 42.18
C LEU A 514 -14.68 40.04 41.37
N ALA A 515 -14.08 38.94 41.86
CA ALA A 515 -13.13 38.19 41.06
C ALA A 515 -13.92 37.66 39.85
N GLU A 516 -13.50 38.00 38.64
CA GLU A 516 -14.02 37.38 37.43
C GLU A 516 -13.78 35.88 37.57
N GLY A 517 -14.85 35.09 37.69
CA GLY A 517 -14.74 33.65 37.71
C GLY A 517 -13.99 33.17 36.46
N GLU A 518 -13.13 32.17 36.61
CA GLU A 518 -12.38 31.60 35.50
C GLU A 518 -13.32 31.28 34.34
N ILE A 519 -13.03 31.88 33.19
CA ILE A 519 -13.74 31.65 31.93
C ILE A 519 -13.49 30.18 31.59
N GLU A 520 -14.54 29.35 31.59
CA GLU A 520 -14.48 28.01 31.02
C GLU A 520 -14.14 28.18 29.53
N LYS A 521 -12.87 27.94 29.18
CA LYS A 521 -12.44 27.89 27.79
C LYS A 521 -13.04 26.66 27.15
N ILE A 522 -13.42 26.79 25.88
CA ILE A 522 -13.72 25.65 25.03
C ILE A 522 -12.42 24.84 24.97
N GLU A 523 -12.39 23.68 25.62
CA GLU A 523 -11.44 22.65 25.23
C GLU A 523 -11.84 22.23 23.82
N GLU A 524 -11.17 22.82 22.82
CA GLU A 524 -11.14 22.21 21.50
C GLU A 524 -10.56 20.81 21.71
N TYR A 525 -11.42 19.80 21.58
CA TYR A 525 -11.00 18.44 21.31
C TYR A 525 -10.29 18.43 19.96
N GLU A 526 -9.05 18.91 19.93
CA GLU A 526 -8.11 18.49 18.90
C GLU A 526 -7.94 16.98 19.09
N LEU A 527 -8.57 16.22 18.20
CA LEU A 527 -8.17 14.84 17.92
C LEU A 527 -6.69 14.87 17.53
N LYS A 528 -5.79 14.79 18.53
CA LYS A 528 -4.40 14.43 18.31
C LYS A 528 -4.42 13.08 17.63
N LYS A 529 -4.34 13.07 16.29
CA LYS A 529 -4.02 11.87 15.52
C LYS A 529 -2.67 11.41 16.04
N GLU A 530 -2.68 10.35 16.83
CA GLU A 530 -1.45 9.67 17.20
C GLU A 530 -0.75 9.26 15.89
N SER A 531 0.51 9.64 15.73
CA SER A 531 1.31 9.27 14.57
C SER A 531 1.55 7.76 14.62
N ILE A 532 1.07 7.03 13.62
CA ILE A 532 1.29 5.59 13.45
C ILE A 532 2.50 5.42 12.53
N PHE A 533 3.39 4.48 12.86
CA PHE A 533 4.57 4.15 12.05
C PHE A 533 4.19 3.81 10.59
N ASP A 534 4.82 4.50 9.63
CA ASP A 534 4.70 4.23 8.19
C ASP A 534 5.98 3.55 7.69
N ILE A 535 5.86 2.33 7.18
CA ILE A 535 7.03 1.54 6.74
C ILE A 535 7.86 2.26 5.66
N ASN A 536 7.22 3.01 4.76
CA ASN A 536 7.93 3.65 3.65
C ASN A 536 8.67 4.92 4.10
N LEU A 537 8.22 5.56 5.18
CA LEU A 537 8.78 6.82 5.68
C LEU A 537 9.72 6.62 6.87
N ASP A 538 9.38 5.70 7.77
CA ASP A 538 9.99 5.61 9.10
C ASP A 538 10.96 4.44 9.25
N PHE A 539 10.95 3.43 8.36
CA PHE A 539 11.69 2.17 8.56
C PHE A 539 13.20 2.35 8.65
N ASP A 540 13.80 3.18 7.80
CA ASP A 540 15.25 3.43 7.85
C ASP A 540 15.67 4.12 9.17
N ILE A 541 14.92 5.12 9.61
CA ILE A 541 15.16 5.84 10.88
C ILE A 541 14.97 4.92 12.07
N PHE A 542 13.90 4.12 12.06
CA PHE A 542 13.61 3.12 13.06
C PHE A 542 14.73 2.07 13.15
N GLY A 543 15.17 1.54 12.01
CA GLY A 543 16.22 0.54 11.93
C GLY A 543 17.55 1.06 12.47
N GLU A 544 17.95 2.29 12.11
CA GLU A 544 19.16 2.90 12.65
C GLU A 544 19.10 3.12 14.18
N LYS A 545 17.95 3.56 14.69
CA LYS A 545 17.74 3.78 16.13
C LYS A 545 17.77 2.47 16.92
N GLN A 546 17.07 1.46 16.43
CA GLN A 546 17.04 0.14 17.08
C GLN A 546 18.40 -0.54 17.04
N ASP A 547 19.13 -0.44 15.92
CA ASP A 547 20.45 -1.07 15.82
C ASP A 547 21.47 -0.45 16.77
N LYS A 548 21.43 0.88 16.96
CA LYS A 548 22.25 1.56 17.98
C LYS A 548 21.91 1.06 19.38
N LYS A 549 20.62 1.02 19.73
CA LYS A 549 20.15 0.53 21.03
C LYS A 549 20.57 -0.92 21.28
N ILE A 550 20.42 -1.79 20.28
CA ILE A 550 20.81 -3.20 20.35
C ILE A 550 22.32 -3.34 20.60
N ARG A 551 23.16 -2.56 19.91
CA ARG A 551 24.62 -2.58 20.10
C ARG A 551 25.04 -2.13 21.50
N GLU A 552 24.27 -1.25 22.13
CA GLU A 552 24.53 -0.73 23.47
C GLU A 552 24.05 -1.70 24.57
N GLU A 553 22.90 -2.35 24.38
CA GLU A 553 22.23 -3.13 25.44
C GLU A 553 22.46 -4.65 25.38
N LEU A 554 22.70 -5.22 24.19
CA LEU A 554 22.89 -6.66 24.03
C LEU A 554 24.37 -7.05 24.13
N THR A 555 24.59 -8.13 24.88
CA THR A 555 25.88 -8.80 24.99
C THR A 555 26.21 -9.59 23.72
N LYS A 556 27.47 -9.99 23.57
CA LYS A 556 27.90 -10.84 22.46
C LYS A 556 27.12 -12.16 22.38
N GLU A 557 26.88 -12.79 23.53
CA GLU A 557 26.13 -14.06 23.62
C GLU A 557 24.66 -13.89 23.22
N GLU A 558 24.02 -12.78 23.62
CA GLU A 558 22.64 -12.45 23.20
C GLU A 558 22.55 -12.20 21.68
N LEU A 559 23.53 -11.50 21.10
CA LEU A 559 23.60 -11.27 19.65
C LEU A 559 23.87 -12.57 18.88
N GLU A 560 24.74 -13.44 19.38
CA GLU A 560 24.98 -14.77 18.81
C GLU A 560 23.72 -15.64 18.89
N THR A 561 22.98 -15.57 20.01
CA THR A 561 21.70 -16.26 20.18
C THR A 561 20.64 -15.75 19.20
N LEU A 562 20.53 -14.44 19.03
CA LEU A 562 19.62 -13.82 18.05
C LEU A 562 19.97 -14.23 16.62
N TYR A 563 21.26 -14.30 16.27
CA TYR A 563 21.66 -14.84 14.98
C TYR A 563 21.27 -16.32 14.81
N LEU A 564 21.44 -17.14 15.84
CA LEU A 564 21.07 -18.56 15.77
C LEU A 564 19.56 -18.77 15.53
N THR A 565 18.68 -17.85 15.96
CA THR A 565 17.25 -17.95 15.66
C THR A 565 16.94 -17.77 14.18
N THR A 566 17.74 -17.00 13.43
CA THR A 566 17.61 -16.89 11.96
C THR A 566 18.11 -18.15 11.24
N GLU A 567 19.06 -18.87 11.84
CA GLU A 567 19.62 -20.14 11.34
C GLU A 567 18.77 -21.39 11.72
N GLY A 568 17.48 -21.20 11.98
CA GLY A 568 16.52 -22.28 12.25
C GLY A 568 16.47 -22.79 13.70
N MET A 569 17.29 -22.27 14.62
CA MET A 569 17.35 -22.78 15.99
C MET A 569 16.13 -22.42 16.86
N LEU A 570 15.33 -21.44 16.43
CA LEU A 570 14.17 -20.96 17.19
C LEU A 570 13.17 -22.08 17.53
N LYS A 571 12.99 -23.05 16.62
CA LYS A 571 12.11 -24.22 16.85
C LYS A 571 12.53 -24.99 18.10
N TYR A 572 13.82 -25.23 18.27
CA TYR A 572 14.38 -26.04 19.36
C TYR A 572 14.48 -25.25 20.67
N ILE A 573 14.79 -23.96 20.59
CA ILE A 573 14.70 -23.06 21.75
C ILE A 573 13.27 -23.05 22.31
N ASN A 574 12.26 -22.99 21.43
CA ASN A 574 10.86 -23.00 21.84
C ASN A 574 10.43 -24.32 22.51
N MET A 575 11.00 -25.48 22.15
CA MET A 575 10.74 -26.75 22.86
C MET A 575 11.14 -26.67 24.34
N ILE A 576 12.25 -25.97 24.64
CA ILE A 576 12.67 -25.71 26.02
C ILE A 576 11.68 -24.75 26.69
N LYS A 577 11.34 -23.65 26.02
CA LYS A 577 10.45 -22.62 26.57
C LYS A 577 9.06 -23.14 26.93
N THR A 578 8.48 -23.99 26.09
CA THR A 578 7.13 -24.52 26.31
C THR A 578 7.11 -25.77 27.18
N GLU A 579 8.28 -26.28 27.59
CA GLU A 579 8.44 -27.56 28.28
C GLU A 579 7.88 -28.76 27.48
N GLU A 580 7.74 -28.60 26.15
CA GLU A 580 7.25 -29.61 25.21
C GLU A 580 8.41 -30.15 24.37
N VAL A 581 9.25 -30.98 24.98
CA VAL A 581 10.48 -31.50 24.36
C VAL A 581 10.21 -32.83 23.64
N ASP A 582 10.42 -32.85 22.33
CA ASP A 582 10.44 -34.07 21.53
C ASP A 582 11.89 -34.52 21.30
N ILE A 583 12.26 -35.62 21.97
CA ILE A 583 13.63 -36.16 21.97
C ILE A 583 14.03 -36.67 20.58
N ASP A 584 13.11 -37.29 19.84
CA ASP A 584 13.41 -37.84 18.52
C ASP A 584 13.70 -36.73 17.50
N ILE A 585 12.94 -35.63 17.57
CA ILE A 585 13.19 -34.44 16.74
C ILE A 585 14.54 -33.81 17.08
N LEU A 586 14.90 -33.73 18.37
CA LEU A 586 16.21 -33.20 18.79
C LEU A 586 17.37 -34.09 18.34
N ILE A 587 17.24 -35.41 18.44
CA ILE A 587 18.25 -36.36 17.96
C ILE A 587 18.48 -36.19 16.46
N ASN A 588 17.40 -36.09 15.69
CA ASN A 588 17.50 -35.92 14.25
C ASN A 588 18.16 -34.59 13.88
N TYR A 589 17.77 -33.49 14.52
CA TYR A 589 18.41 -32.20 14.29
C TYR A 589 19.89 -32.18 14.68
N LEU A 590 20.26 -32.84 15.79
CA LEU A 590 21.66 -32.94 16.18
C LEU A 590 22.48 -33.73 15.14
N LYS A 591 21.93 -34.79 14.54
CA LYS A 591 22.56 -35.50 13.43
C LYS A 591 22.72 -34.60 12.21
N GLU A 592 21.68 -33.84 11.84
CA GLU A 592 21.74 -32.86 10.75
C GLU A 592 22.84 -31.82 10.98
N LEU A 593 22.92 -31.24 12.18
CA LEU A 593 23.98 -30.29 12.56
C LEU A 593 25.38 -30.90 12.45
N LYS A 594 25.57 -32.16 12.86
CA LYS A 594 26.86 -32.86 12.73
C LYS A 594 27.25 -33.03 11.26
N ASN A 595 26.30 -33.42 10.41
CA ASN A 595 26.53 -33.58 8.97
C ASN A 595 26.85 -32.22 8.30
N GLU A 596 26.07 -31.17 8.59
CA GLU A 596 26.33 -29.82 8.08
C GLU A 596 27.72 -29.31 8.50
N TYR A 597 28.12 -29.58 9.74
CA TYR A 597 29.44 -29.20 10.26
C TYR A 597 30.58 -29.88 9.49
N GLU A 598 30.43 -31.17 9.18
CA GLU A 598 31.42 -31.91 8.37
C GLU A 598 31.56 -31.34 6.96
N ILE A 599 30.44 -31.09 6.28
CA ILE A 599 30.44 -30.52 4.91
C ILE A 599 31.10 -29.14 4.91
N SER A 600 30.77 -28.28 5.88
CA SER A 600 31.31 -26.92 5.96
C SER A 600 32.83 -26.87 6.22
N ASN A 601 33.40 -27.90 6.85
CA ASN A 601 34.84 -28.00 7.08
C ASN A 601 35.60 -28.56 5.86
N ILE A 602 34.96 -29.38 5.02
CA ILE A 602 35.59 -29.94 3.80
C ILE A 602 35.90 -28.82 2.78
N ASP A 603 35.05 -27.81 2.66
CA ASP A 603 35.29 -26.65 1.77
C ASP A 603 36.36 -25.66 2.31
N SER A 604 36.85 -25.86 3.54
CA SER A 604 37.85 -24.98 4.18
C SER A 604 39.30 -25.44 4.01
N GLU A 605 39.56 -26.57 3.35
CA GLU A 605 40.91 -27.11 3.10
C GLU A 605 41.68 -26.43 1.94
N ASN A 606 41.31 -25.21 1.53
CA ASN A 606 42.23 -24.37 0.74
C ASN A 606 43.11 -23.55 1.70
N TYR A 607 44.06 -24.22 2.33
CA TYR A 607 45.17 -23.57 3.03
C TYR A 607 46.15 -22.96 2.01
N ASP A 608 46.31 -21.64 2.03
CA ASP A 608 47.48 -20.98 1.43
C ASP A 608 48.71 -21.27 2.29
N ILE A 609 49.58 -22.16 1.79
CA ILE A 609 50.81 -22.63 2.43
C ILE A 609 51.89 -21.52 2.44
N PHE A 610 51.68 -20.41 1.75
CA PHE A 610 52.65 -19.33 1.62
C PHE A 610 52.31 -18.09 2.44
N GLY A 611 52.10 -18.21 3.76
CA GLY A 611 52.42 -17.17 4.76
C GLY A 611 51.98 -15.72 4.47
N SER A 612 50.98 -15.53 3.61
CA SER A 612 50.45 -14.23 3.25
C SER A 612 49.23 -14.01 4.11
N ILE A 613 49.30 -13.03 5.01
CA ILE A 613 48.13 -12.57 5.74
C ILE A 613 47.20 -11.94 4.71
N THR A 614 46.34 -12.75 4.09
CA THR A 614 45.26 -12.30 3.20
C THR A 614 43.94 -12.45 3.94
N ASN A 615 43.75 -11.60 4.96
CA ASN A 615 42.40 -11.30 5.45
C ASN A 615 42.31 -9.82 5.84
N THR A 616 42.67 -8.94 4.91
CA THR A 616 41.94 -7.67 4.84
C THR A 616 40.59 -8.00 4.22
N GLU A 617 39.58 -8.17 5.06
CA GLU A 617 38.19 -8.43 4.68
C GLU A 617 37.81 -7.57 3.46
N LYS A 618 37.41 -8.23 2.37
CA LYS A 618 37.02 -7.56 1.13
C LYS A 618 35.99 -6.47 1.46
N ILE A 619 36.13 -5.29 0.83
CA ILE A 619 35.13 -4.22 0.98
C ILE A 619 33.78 -4.76 0.50
N ARG A 620 32.78 -4.75 1.38
CA ARG A 620 31.39 -5.12 1.10
C ARG A 620 30.50 -3.89 1.20
N TYR A 621 29.28 -3.98 0.70
CA TYR A 621 28.33 -2.86 0.70
C TYR A 621 26.99 -3.30 1.26
N ILE A 622 26.40 -2.48 2.13
CA ILE A 622 24.99 -2.52 2.50
C ILE A 622 24.39 -1.22 1.97
N LYS A 623 23.40 -1.33 1.08
CA LYS A 623 22.94 -0.21 0.25
C LYS A 623 24.14 0.48 -0.44
N ASP A 624 24.38 1.75 -0.14
CA ASP A 624 25.46 2.58 -0.64
C ASP A 624 26.65 2.71 0.32
N LYS A 625 26.57 2.13 1.53
CA LYS A 625 27.60 2.22 2.57
C LYS A 625 28.54 1.03 2.55
N SER A 626 29.85 1.29 2.42
CA SER A 626 30.88 0.25 2.44
C SER A 626 31.24 -0.18 3.87
N PHE A 627 31.53 -1.46 4.07
CA PHE A 627 31.97 -2.01 5.35
C PHE A 627 33.00 -3.14 5.19
N ARG A 628 33.74 -3.42 6.26
CA ARG A 628 34.75 -4.48 6.37
C ARG A 628 34.54 -5.20 7.69
N GLU A 629 33.57 -6.09 7.69
CA GLU A 629 33.32 -7.02 8.80
C GLU A 629 33.14 -8.43 8.23
N THR A 630 33.08 -9.44 9.09
CA THR A 630 32.77 -10.84 8.76
C THR A 630 31.33 -11.21 9.12
N ASP A 631 30.80 -12.21 8.42
CA ASP A 631 29.49 -12.80 8.75
C ASP A 631 29.58 -13.52 10.09
N ARG A 632 28.50 -13.51 10.87
CA ARG A 632 28.35 -14.47 11.95
C ARG A 632 28.25 -15.87 11.35
N ASN A 633 28.77 -16.85 12.08
CA ASN A 633 28.81 -18.23 11.62
C ASN A 633 28.06 -19.11 12.60
N LYS A 634 27.12 -19.91 12.10
CA LYS A 634 26.24 -20.78 12.89
C LYS A 634 27.01 -21.62 13.91
N PHE A 635 28.06 -22.31 13.49
CA PHE A 635 28.82 -23.21 14.37
C PHE A 635 29.70 -22.48 15.38
N LYS A 636 30.31 -21.35 14.99
CA LYS A 636 31.07 -20.49 15.91
C LYS A 636 30.16 -19.89 16.98
N SER A 637 29.00 -19.35 16.58
CA SER A 637 28.00 -18.79 17.50
C SER A 637 27.43 -19.85 18.45
N LEU A 638 27.19 -21.08 17.96
CA LEU A 638 26.75 -22.21 18.79
C LEU A 638 27.87 -22.81 19.67
N LYS A 639 29.13 -22.41 19.44
CA LYS A 639 30.33 -23.05 20.01
C LYS A 639 30.30 -24.56 19.80
N PHE A 640 29.91 -25.00 18.60
CA PHE A 640 29.61 -26.40 18.29
C PHE A 640 30.87 -27.27 18.27
N ASN A 641 30.73 -28.50 18.77
CA ASN A 641 31.76 -29.55 18.68
C ASN A 641 31.11 -30.81 18.08
N LYS A 642 31.78 -31.50 17.15
CA LYS A 642 31.30 -32.72 16.50
C LYS A 642 30.96 -33.83 17.51
N ASP A 643 31.69 -33.88 18.61
CA ASP A 643 31.51 -34.90 19.65
C ASP A 643 30.44 -34.53 20.69
N ILE A 644 29.72 -33.41 20.51
CA ILE A 644 28.67 -32.99 21.45
C ILE A 644 27.61 -34.09 21.63
N THR A 645 27.27 -34.35 22.89
CA THR A 645 26.22 -35.31 23.26
C THR A 645 24.84 -34.66 23.21
N LEU A 646 23.78 -35.49 23.24
CA LEU A 646 22.40 -34.98 23.26
C LEU A 646 22.13 -34.16 24.55
N GLU A 647 22.66 -34.61 25.69
CA GLU A 647 22.51 -33.93 26.99
C GLU A 647 23.19 -32.55 26.97
N GLU A 648 24.43 -32.48 26.48
CA GLU A 648 25.15 -31.21 26.33
C GLU A 648 24.45 -30.26 25.36
N PHE A 649 23.88 -30.79 24.27
CA PHE A 649 23.10 -29.99 23.33
C PHE A 649 21.81 -29.46 23.96
N TYR A 650 21.13 -30.28 24.75
CA TYR A 650 19.94 -29.88 25.51
C TYR A 650 20.25 -28.75 26.50
N ASP A 651 21.36 -28.85 27.24
CA ASP A 651 21.79 -27.79 28.14
C ASP A 651 22.18 -26.50 27.40
N LYS A 652 22.81 -26.61 26.22
CA LYS A 652 23.01 -25.43 25.35
C LYS A 652 21.71 -24.77 24.95
N LEU A 653 20.66 -25.53 24.60
CA LEU A 653 19.36 -24.94 24.26
C LEU A 653 18.74 -24.20 25.45
N LYS A 654 18.96 -24.64 26.68
CA LYS A 654 18.53 -23.88 27.88
C LYS A 654 19.26 -22.55 28.01
N VAL A 655 20.59 -22.55 27.82
CA VAL A 655 21.40 -21.31 27.84
C VAL A 655 20.90 -20.34 26.77
N LEU A 656 20.67 -20.83 25.55
CA LEU A 656 20.13 -20.02 24.45
C LEU A 656 18.72 -19.50 24.75
N ASN A 657 17.85 -20.30 25.36
CA ASN A 657 16.51 -19.84 25.77
C ASN A 657 16.61 -18.68 26.78
N SER A 658 17.44 -18.82 27.82
CA SER A 658 17.64 -17.77 28.82
C SER A 658 18.26 -16.50 28.22
N ALA A 659 19.29 -16.64 27.37
CA ALA A 659 19.89 -15.51 26.68
C ALA A 659 18.89 -14.76 25.79
N LEU A 660 18.03 -15.51 25.07
CA LEU A 660 16.99 -14.90 24.23
C LEU A 660 15.91 -14.19 25.06
N GLU A 661 15.50 -14.77 26.20
CA GLU A 661 14.55 -14.13 27.12
C GLU A 661 15.07 -12.79 27.64
N GLU A 662 16.35 -12.72 28.02
CA GLU A 662 16.96 -11.47 28.47
C GLU A 662 17.13 -10.46 27.32
N ALA A 663 17.56 -10.91 26.14
CA ALA A 663 17.71 -10.05 24.96
C ALA A 663 16.38 -9.35 24.58
N VAL A 664 15.28 -10.10 24.54
CA VAL A 664 13.95 -9.56 24.15
C VAL A 664 13.40 -8.58 25.20
N LYS A 665 13.68 -8.77 26.50
CA LYS A 665 13.22 -7.87 27.57
C LYS A 665 13.85 -6.47 27.51
N LYS A 666 15.05 -6.35 26.95
CA LYS A 666 15.81 -5.08 26.88
C LYS A 666 15.26 -4.13 25.82
N ILE A 667 14.83 -4.68 24.68
CA ILE A 667 14.39 -3.89 23.53
C ILE A 667 12.86 -3.76 23.51
N THR A 668 12.40 -2.56 23.16
CA THR A 668 10.99 -2.21 23.01
C THR A 668 10.75 -1.60 21.64
N ALA A 669 9.50 -1.66 21.16
CA ALA A 669 9.13 -1.07 19.87
C ALA A 669 9.48 0.43 19.79
N GLY A 670 9.26 1.19 20.87
CA GLY A 670 9.61 2.60 20.96
C GLY A 670 8.79 3.53 20.05
N THR A 671 7.82 2.98 19.31
CA THR A 671 6.78 3.66 18.54
C THR A 671 5.61 2.69 18.32
N LYS A 672 4.40 3.20 18.05
CA LYS A 672 3.23 2.38 17.70
C LYS A 672 3.40 1.86 16.27
N MET A 673 3.38 0.54 16.09
CA MET A 673 3.59 -0.08 14.78
C MET A 673 2.80 -1.38 14.63
N ASN A 674 2.67 -1.84 13.38
CA ASN A 674 2.10 -3.14 13.08
C ASN A 674 3.21 -4.12 12.69
N VAL A 675 3.07 -5.37 13.12
CA VAL A 675 3.91 -6.48 12.64
C VAL A 675 3.03 -7.65 12.20
N TYR A 676 3.53 -8.43 11.26
CA TYR A 676 2.75 -9.38 10.47
C TYR A 676 3.40 -10.76 10.50
N ARG A 677 2.55 -11.80 10.43
CA ARG A 677 3.01 -13.17 10.26
C ARG A 677 2.02 -13.98 9.45
N LEU A 678 2.51 -14.66 8.42
CA LEU A 678 1.75 -15.63 7.67
C LEU A 678 1.80 -17.01 8.35
N GLY A 679 0.65 -17.66 8.40
CA GLY A 679 0.49 -19.03 8.89
C GLY A 679 -0.42 -19.84 7.97
N SER A 680 -0.44 -21.16 8.17
CA SER A 680 -1.40 -22.03 7.49
C SER A 680 -2.84 -21.66 7.86
N TRP A 681 -3.80 -22.04 7.02
CA TRP A 681 -5.23 -21.80 7.30
C TRP A 681 -5.71 -22.40 8.64
N SER A 682 -5.10 -23.51 9.06
CA SER A 682 -5.38 -24.21 10.32
C SER A 682 -4.60 -23.67 11.52
N SER A 683 -3.67 -22.73 11.30
CA SER A 683 -2.85 -22.19 12.38
C SER A 683 -3.64 -21.15 13.18
N ASP A 684 -3.48 -21.23 14.50
CA ASP A 684 -3.91 -20.22 15.46
C ASP A 684 -2.73 -19.41 15.98
N LEU A 685 -3.04 -18.28 16.63
CA LEU A 685 -2.04 -17.41 17.24
C LEU A 685 -1.33 -18.16 18.38
N LYS A 686 -0.02 -18.40 18.22
CA LYS A 686 0.78 -19.18 19.19
C LYS A 686 1.32 -18.29 20.31
N ILE A 687 0.54 -18.13 21.37
CA ILE A 687 0.81 -17.16 22.46
C ILE A 687 1.80 -17.63 23.54
N LYS A 688 2.27 -18.88 23.53
CA LYS A 688 3.10 -19.44 24.63
C LYS A 688 4.61 -19.45 24.36
N LYS A 689 5.06 -18.98 23.20
CA LYS A 689 6.42 -19.21 22.71
C LYS A 689 7.06 -17.95 22.11
N PHE A 690 8.34 -17.99 21.78
CA PHE A 690 8.93 -16.99 20.91
C PHE A 690 8.46 -17.17 19.48
N ASP A 691 8.25 -16.06 18.79
CA ASP A 691 7.67 -16.07 17.47
C ASP A 691 8.21 -14.88 16.64
N ILE A 692 8.46 -15.11 15.36
CA ILE A 692 9.02 -14.11 14.43
C ILE A 692 7.89 -13.52 13.61
N TYR A 693 7.89 -12.19 13.53
CA TYR A 693 6.99 -11.37 12.71
C TYR A 693 7.82 -10.45 11.80
N ASN A 694 7.29 -10.10 10.63
CA ASN A 694 7.85 -9.08 9.76
C ASN A 694 7.20 -7.71 10.02
N ILE A 695 8.00 -6.65 9.97
CA ILE A 695 7.50 -5.27 9.97
C ILE A 695 6.97 -4.94 8.56
N ASP A 696 7.64 -5.39 7.48
CA ASP A 696 7.10 -5.31 6.11
C ASP A 696 6.21 -6.53 5.80
N ILE A 697 4.91 -6.28 5.66
CA ILE A 697 3.91 -7.29 5.32
C ILE A 697 4.21 -8.01 3.98
N ASN A 698 4.91 -7.39 3.04
CA ASN A 698 5.20 -7.99 1.73
C ASN A 698 6.28 -9.09 1.81
N ASP A 699 7.14 -9.06 2.83
CA ASP A 699 8.15 -10.11 3.05
C ASP A 699 7.52 -11.45 3.48
N GLU A 700 6.33 -11.41 4.08
CA GLU A 700 5.54 -12.61 4.38
C GLU A 700 5.10 -13.36 3.11
N LEU A 701 4.85 -12.64 2.01
CA LEU A 701 4.41 -13.26 0.76
C LEU A 701 5.53 -14.01 0.04
N ARG A 702 6.80 -13.64 0.25
CA ARG A 702 7.95 -14.29 -0.41
C ARG A 702 8.08 -15.76 -0.04
N HIS A 703 7.60 -16.13 1.14
CA HIS A 703 7.70 -17.48 1.71
C HIS A 703 6.37 -18.25 1.63
N MET A 704 5.36 -17.68 0.98
CA MET A 704 4.06 -18.32 0.85
C MET A 704 4.15 -19.56 -0.04
N ASN A 705 3.59 -20.68 0.42
CA ASN A 705 3.46 -21.87 -0.42
C ASN A 705 2.42 -21.61 -1.54
N SER A 706 2.89 -21.65 -2.79
CA SER A 706 2.04 -21.44 -3.97
C SER A 706 0.93 -22.51 -4.15
N GLU A 707 1.01 -23.63 -3.43
CA GLU A 707 0.01 -24.69 -3.44
C GLU A 707 -1.17 -24.44 -2.50
N ASP A 708 -1.00 -23.63 -1.46
CA ASP A 708 -2.05 -23.35 -0.47
C ASP A 708 -3.21 -22.56 -1.09
N VAL A 709 -4.44 -22.96 -0.78
CA VAL A 709 -5.67 -22.29 -1.26
C VAL A 709 -6.10 -21.16 -0.33
N SER A 710 -5.70 -21.25 0.93
CA SER A 710 -5.94 -20.24 1.95
C SER A 710 -4.82 -20.20 2.97
N SER A 711 -4.54 -19.02 3.51
CA SER A 711 -3.56 -18.78 4.58
C SER A 711 -4.12 -17.81 5.61
N ASN A 712 -3.62 -17.86 6.84
CA ASN A 712 -3.95 -16.88 7.88
C ASN A 712 -2.84 -15.82 7.94
N LEU A 713 -3.19 -14.54 7.95
CA LEU A 713 -2.26 -13.44 8.20
C LEU A 713 -2.59 -12.83 9.57
N PHE A 714 -1.68 -12.99 10.51
CA PHE A 714 -1.79 -12.40 11.84
C PHE A 714 -1.18 -11.00 11.80
N LYS A 715 -1.98 -9.98 12.13
CA LYS A 715 -1.51 -8.61 12.35
C LYS A 715 -1.53 -8.31 13.84
N LEU A 716 -0.38 -7.93 14.38
CA LEU A 716 -0.25 -7.46 15.75
C LEU A 716 -0.03 -5.95 15.73
N ARG A 717 -0.92 -5.21 16.41
CA ARG A 717 -0.77 -3.77 16.66
C ARG A 717 0.00 -3.59 17.96
N LEU A 718 1.27 -3.22 17.86
CA LEU A 718 2.19 -3.07 18.99
C LEU A 718 2.15 -1.64 19.53
N ASN A 719 2.00 -1.51 20.85
CA ASN A 719 2.24 -0.25 21.55
C ASN A 719 3.75 0.00 21.79
N GLU A 720 4.14 1.24 22.05
CA GLU A 720 5.55 1.67 22.14
C GLU A 720 6.37 0.90 23.18
N ASN A 721 5.72 0.48 24.27
CA ASN A 721 6.32 -0.22 25.40
C ASN A 721 6.36 -1.74 25.24
N VAL A 722 5.79 -2.28 24.15
CA VAL A 722 5.82 -3.72 23.88
C VAL A 722 7.25 -4.15 23.57
N ASN A 723 7.67 -5.23 24.21
CA ASN A 723 8.96 -5.84 23.96
C ASN A 723 8.96 -6.57 22.62
N MET A 724 9.79 -6.09 21.69
CA MET A 724 10.12 -6.71 20.41
C MET A 724 11.61 -6.52 20.17
N LEU A 725 12.28 -7.52 19.62
CA LEU A 725 13.70 -7.45 19.29
C LEU A 725 13.86 -7.54 17.76
N PRO A 726 14.09 -6.41 17.07
CA PRO A 726 14.30 -6.39 15.62
C PRO A 726 15.62 -7.07 15.20
N TYR A 727 15.63 -7.70 14.02
CA TYR A 727 16.85 -8.26 13.43
C TYR A 727 17.61 -7.18 12.65
N THR A 728 18.36 -6.34 13.37
CA THR A 728 19.19 -5.30 12.76
C THR A 728 20.48 -5.85 12.17
N ASN A 729 21.22 -5.03 11.41
CA ASN A 729 22.45 -5.44 10.72
C ASN A 729 23.45 -6.15 11.65
N ILE A 730 23.58 -5.71 12.91
CA ILE A 730 24.48 -6.31 13.91
C ILE A 730 24.11 -7.76 14.28
N ALA A 731 22.87 -8.18 14.04
CA ALA A 731 22.42 -9.55 14.24
C ALA A 731 23.06 -10.52 13.24
N PHE A 732 23.51 -10.05 12.07
CA PHE A 732 24.03 -10.91 11.00
C PHE A 732 25.55 -10.82 10.85
N TYR A 733 26.14 -9.67 11.17
CA TYR A 733 27.57 -9.44 11.03
C TYR A 733 28.27 -9.25 12.38
N ASN A 734 29.54 -9.60 12.44
CA ASN A 734 30.43 -9.10 13.49
C ASN A 734 30.64 -7.59 13.30
N ASN A 735 31.11 -6.90 14.34
CA ASN A 735 31.43 -5.48 14.25
C ASN A 735 32.74 -5.18 15.00
N ASN A 736 33.76 -5.98 14.70
CA ASN A 736 35.06 -5.91 15.36
C ASN A 736 35.83 -4.67 14.88
N ASN A 737 35.72 -4.33 13.59
CA ASN A 737 36.39 -3.17 12.99
C ASN A 737 35.58 -1.88 13.13
N LYS A 738 34.36 -1.95 13.71
CA LYS A 738 33.41 -0.84 13.88
C LYS A 738 33.03 -0.15 12.57
N THR A 739 32.99 -0.92 11.47
CA THR A 739 32.65 -0.41 10.14
C THR A 739 31.24 -0.74 9.68
N LEU A 740 30.50 -1.57 10.42
CA LEU A 740 29.15 -2.01 10.02
C LEU A 740 28.12 -0.87 10.11
N PRO A 741 27.46 -0.49 9.00
CA PRO A 741 26.40 0.51 8.98
C PRO A 741 25.26 0.14 9.92
N CYS A 742 24.75 1.14 10.65
CA CYS A 742 23.54 0.96 11.44
C CYS A 742 22.32 0.82 10.54
N GLY A 743 21.42 -0.10 10.86
CA GLY A 743 20.18 -0.28 10.09
C GLY A 743 19.52 -1.65 10.24
N MET A 744 18.45 -1.86 9.49
CA MET A 744 17.70 -3.12 9.33
C MET A 744 17.63 -3.49 7.85
N ASP A 745 18.76 -3.46 7.16
CA ASP A 745 18.81 -3.56 5.70
C ASP A 745 18.77 -5.01 5.20
N ILE A 746 19.04 -5.97 6.09
CA ILE A 746 19.11 -7.40 5.78
C ILE A 746 17.77 -8.09 6.00
N SER A 747 16.99 -7.63 6.99
CA SER A 747 15.73 -8.24 7.38
C SER A 747 14.79 -7.20 7.97
N SER A 748 13.50 -7.29 7.62
CA SER A 748 12.41 -6.54 8.27
C SER A 748 11.82 -7.29 9.46
N GLN A 749 12.40 -8.42 9.85
CA GLN A 749 11.88 -9.26 10.91
C GLN A 749 12.15 -8.70 12.31
N CYS A 750 11.34 -9.16 13.26
CA CYS A 750 11.55 -9.02 14.68
C CYS A 750 11.12 -10.31 15.40
N ILE A 751 11.71 -10.55 16.57
CA ILE A 751 11.29 -11.62 17.47
C ILE A 751 10.53 -11.05 18.66
N ILE A 752 9.42 -11.71 19.01
CA ILE A 752 8.57 -11.35 20.15
C ILE A 752 8.45 -12.57 21.06
N ASP A 753 8.61 -12.36 22.37
CA ASP A 753 8.20 -13.36 23.35
C ASP A 753 6.69 -13.30 23.53
N MET A 754 5.97 -14.17 22.81
CA MET A 754 4.52 -14.09 22.78
C MET A 754 3.90 -14.34 24.16
N SER A 755 4.60 -15.05 25.05
CA SER A 755 4.11 -15.40 26.39
C SER A 755 3.96 -14.21 27.33
N LYS A 756 4.62 -13.08 27.04
CA LYS A 756 4.72 -11.92 27.93
C LYS A 756 3.70 -10.82 27.66
N HIS A 757 2.82 -10.99 26.67
CA HIS A 757 1.86 -9.96 26.26
C HIS A 757 0.42 -10.48 26.25
N LEU A 758 -0.53 -9.56 26.31
CA LEU A 758 -1.97 -9.79 26.10
C LEU A 758 -2.32 -9.52 24.63
N TYR A 759 -3.22 -10.34 24.08
CA TYR A 759 -3.66 -10.24 22.69
C TYR A 759 -5.18 -10.10 22.66
N ILE A 760 -5.67 -8.94 22.22
CA ILE A 760 -7.10 -8.64 22.16
C ILE A 760 -7.52 -8.67 20.68
N PRO A 761 -8.38 -9.61 20.26
CA PRO A 761 -8.88 -9.66 18.89
C PRO A 761 -9.63 -8.36 18.54
N ILE A 762 -9.35 -7.79 17.38
CA ILE A 762 -9.96 -6.55 16.89
C ILE A 762 -10.95 -6.87 15.77
N LYS A 763 -10.46 -7.57 14.73
CA LYS A 763 -11.18 -7.76 13.47
C LYS A 763 -10.68 -8.99 12.74
N GLU A 764 -11.58 -9.65 12.03
CA GLU A 764 -11.25 -10.65 11.02
C GLU A 764 -11.85 -10.26 9.67
N GLU A 765 -11.07 -10.37 8.60
CA GLU A 765 -11.55 -10.17 7.23
C GLU A 765 -10.84 -11.06 6.22
N LYS A 766 -11.46 -11.25 5.05
CA LYS A 766 -10.90 -12.07 3.97
C LYS A 766 -10.54 -11.20 2.78
N ARG A 767 -9.34 -11.44 2.24
CA ARG A 767 -8.84 -10.82 1.01
C ARG A 767 -8.33 -11.90 0.06
N HIS A 768 -8.29 -11.60 -1.23
CA HIS A 768 -7.62 -12.46 -2.19
C HIS A 768 -6.32 -11.81 -2.65
N ILE A 769 -5.32 -12.64 -2.92
CA ILE A 769 -4.08 -12.24 -3.59
C ILE A 769 -3.80 -13.15 -4.76
N THR A 770 -3.14 -12.63 -5.78
CA THR A 770 -2.58 -13.43 -6.85
C THR A 770 -1.25 -14.05 -6.42
N VAL A 771 -1.15 -15.37 -6.58
CA VAL A 771 0.05 -16.15 -6.27
C VAL A 771 0.51 -16.88 -7.54
N PHE A 772 1.81 -16.81 -7.81
CA PHE A 772 2.46 -17.45 -8.95
C PHE A 772 3.12 -18.77 -8.53
N LYS A 773 2.96 -19.81 -9.36
CA LYS A 773 3.55 -21.15 -9.14
C LYS A 773 4.86 -21.36 -9.91
N ASP A 774 5.17 -20.46 -10.82
CA ASP A 774 6.36 -20.49 -11.68
C ASP A 774 6.96 -19.09 -11.81
N LYS A 775 8.27 -19.03 -12.04
CA LYS A 775 9.01 -17.75 -12.19
C LYS A 775 8.52 -16.94 -13.40
N GLU A 776 8.10 -17.62 -14.45
CA GLU A 776 7.58 -17.04 -15.70
C GLU A 776 6.14 -16.52 -15.57
N LYS A 777 5.51 -16.68 -14.40
CA LYS A 777 4.16 -16.19 -14.09
C LYS A 777 3.08 -16.67 -15.06
N THR A 778 3.19 -17.87 -15.61
CA THR A 778 2.16 -18.46 -16.50
C THR A 778 1.11 -19.28 -15.73
N LYS A 779 1.49 -19.80 -14.57
CA LYS A 779 0.63 -20.55 -13.64
C LYS A 779 0.37 -19.70 -12.41
N TYR A 780 -0.86 -19.22 -12.30
CA TYR A 780 -1.30 -18.35 -11.21
C TYR A 780 -2.69 -18.74 -10.73
N LYS A 781 -3.00 -18.34 -9.49
CA LYS A 781 -4.33 -18.49 -8.89
C LYS A 781 -4.56 -17.38 -7.85
N ALA A 782 -5.82 -17.16 -7.52
CA ALA A 782 -6.16 -16.40 -6.33
C ALA A 782 -6.00 -17.29 -5.08
N ASN A 783 -5.28 -16.81 -4.07
CA ASN A 783 -5.20 -17.39 -2.75
C ASN A 783 -6.00 -16.50 -1.77
N THR A 784 -6.72 -17.11 -0.83
CA THR A 784 -7.49 -16.39 0.19
C THR A 784 -6.65 -16.15 1.43
N ILE A 785 -6.44 -14.90 1.80
CA ILE A 785 -5.82 -14.53 3.07
C ILE A 785 -6.91 -14.19 4.08
N ASN A 786 -6.97 -14.95 5.17
CA ASN A 786 -7.78 -14.62 6.33
C ASN A 786 -6.95 -13.76 7.27
N ILE A 787 -7.28 -12.48 7.35
CA ILE A 787 -6.57 -11.50 8.15
C ILE A 787 -7.17 -11.50 9.54
N LYS A 788 -6.34 -11.72 10.56
CA LYS A 788 -6.71 -11.72 11.97
C LYS A 788 -5.92 -10.63 12.69
N GLU A 789 -6.62 -9.60 13.16
CA GLU A 789 -6.00 -8.45 13.82
C GLU A 789 -6.09 -8.53 15.35
N PHE A 790 -4.99 -8.23 16.03
CA PHE A 790 -4.90 -8.20 17.50
C PHE A 790 -4.24 -6.91 17.99
N ALA A 791 -4.78 -6.31 19.05
CA ALA A 791 -4.05 -5.32 19.85
C ALA A 791 -3.14 -6.05 20.84
N VAL A 792 -1.90 -5.56 20.99
CA VAL A 792 -0.90 -6.16 21.88
C VAL A 792 -0.52 -5.18 22.98
N ASP A 793 -0.75 -5.62 24.21
CA ASP A 793 -0.38 -4.89 25.42
C ASP A 793 0.55 -5.72 26.30
N LYS A 794 1.46 -5.03 26.99
CA LYS A 794 2.35 -5.67 27.96
C LYS A 794 1.53 -6.17 29.15
N LYS A 795 1.79 -7.41 29.58
CA LYS A 795 1.16 -8.01 30.77
C LYS A 795 1.53 -7.30 32.06
#